data_AF-A0A9W4SGF3-F1
#
_entry.id   AF-A0A9W4SGF3-F1
#
_cell.length_a   1.000
_cell.length_b   1.000
_cell.length_c   1.000
_cell.angle_alpha   90.00
_cell.angle_beta   90.00
_cell.angle_gamma   90.00
#
_symmetry.space_group_name_H-M   'P 1'
#
loop_
_entity.id
_entity.type
_entity.pdbx_description
1 polymer ?
#
loop_
_entity_poly.entity_id
_entity_poly.type
_entity_poly.pdbx_seq_one_letter_code
_entity_poly.pdbx_strand_id
1 'polypeptide(L)'
;MPGYTDDQLDTFEKIVDTNKIVYCWVNHKKKKHAVDTKLLMKDQTLKKVRLMFKEALDFTSSFNANRLKLRESLHLTEGIELPESQLLINFVEEKTCRHIKLKVLQLQRKQSDNGLQIWEENVELQGLIFLYIDILNLPLGKRMRALAHLEREVSRLSMIESSEARNKAVSKREELRKSSLVNRNQESEQSIKREIAKIWAEVDNMSLGMEHFFRELGRIYRIFSVHFQSHDIVVKLPQLYAELLISGHIIELLDGDTGAISEAWFSAICNCICKKFPKLRIFVISILGLQSSGKSTLLNALFACRFAVSVGCCTRGLFMRLLFLEKNLSDQLGVDAFVLIDTEGLGASEKMDDPESEKKNRILATFAMGVSNLTILNVLGESTRDLTEILQMAIVTMARLEKAEMAPDILMVQHISERNKAKLSEPEEKFRIALQEALKVAEEQDIEMGIFNTKCLHILDERIKKGQLLKQFRPFKNGATVYAPPSEQYHEDVVNLYESILADCKNSRRKIEFSEWNSLIQGYWRAVSLENFAVHFKNIKEIYEFIELGKRITKVKETISRAFLKHEESVMQEIRSKLQNWSPDNRANENSRLRNECLKLVELGIEDVLNCDNNSNCGECKKVKKERVELEEYLKEKDNEKSETETKQTIENYIKLNHQSVSDKLTRMLSAIII
;
A
#
# COMPACT_ATOMS: atom_id res chain seq x y z
N MET A 1 -10.09 35.98 9.01
CA MET A 1 -9.87 36.05 7.55
C MET A 1 -10.15 37.48 7.08
N PRO A 2 -9.29 38.12 6.26
CA PRO A 2 -9.64 39.36 5.58
C PRO A 2 -10.49 39.02 4.33
N GLY A 3 -11.66 39.66 4.16
CA GLY A 3 -12.46 39.56 2.93
C GLY A 3 -13.94 39.17 3.07
N TYR A 4 -14.51 39.12 4.28
CA TYR A 4 -15.95 38.83 4.47
C TYR A 4 -16.75 40.13 4.64
N THR A 5 -17.89 40.24 3.95
CA THR A 5 -18.89 41.29 4.09
C THR A 5 -19.95 40.90 5.13
N ASP A 6 -20.60 41.87 5.78
CA ASP A 6 -21.51 41.67 6.91
C ASP A 6 -22.67 40.68 6.61
N ASP A 7 -23.17 40.58 5.37
CA ASP A 7 -24.21 39.60 5.01
C ASP A 7 -23.75 38.13 5.05
N GLN A 8 -22.43 37.88 5.01
CA GLN A 8 -21.89 36.51 5.11
C GLN A 8 -21.64 36.07 6.56
N LEU A 9 -21.74 36.98 7.53
CA LEU A 9 -21.64 36.70 8.96
C LEU A 9 -22.89 35.97 9.47
N ASP A 10 -24.09 36.39 9.06
CA ASP A 10 -25.35 35.70 9.40
C ASP A 10 -25.40 34.26 8.88
N THR A 11 -24.73 33.99 7.76
CA THR A 11 -24.62 32.63 7.20
C THR A 11 -23.65 31.77 8.01
N PHE A 12 -22.57 32.37 8.53
CA PHE A 12 -21.60 31.72 9.40
C PHE A 12 -22.16 31.44 10.80
N GLU A 13 -22.94 32.38 11.37
CA GLU A 13 -23.63 32.23 12.65
C GLU A 13 -24.70 31.14 12.62
N LYS A 14 -25.34 30.88 11.46
CA LYS A 14 -26.25 29.74 11.29
C LYS A 14 -25.54 28.38 11.24
N ILE A 15 -24.26 28.34 10.86
CA ILE A 15 -23.46 27.11 10.76
C ILE A 15 -22.81 26.75 12.11
N VAL A 16 -22.50 27.77 12.92
CA VAL A 16 -21.81 27.59 14.20
C VAL A 16 -22.77 27.90 15.34
N ASP A 17 -23.27 26.83 15.97
CA ASP A 17 -24.15 26.85 17.14
C ASP A 17 -23.76 27.97 18.13
N THR A 18 -24.76 28.74 18.56
CA THR A 18 -24.74 30.05 19.25
C THR A 18 -23.80 30.22 20.46
N ASN A 19 -23.12 29.17 20.92
CA ASN A 19 -22.29 29.18 22.13
C ASN A 19 -20.78 29.23 21.88
N LYS A 20 -20.29 29.39 20.63
CA LYS A 20 -18.84 29.38 20.35
C LYS A 20 -18.37 30.46 19.37
N ILE A 21 -18.57 31.73 19.68
CA ILE A 21 -17.90 32.84 18.98
C ILE A 21 -17.16 33.74 19.97
N VAL A 22 -15.88 34.02 19.69
CA VAL A 22 -15.06 35.06 20.35
C VAL A 22 -14.91 36.23 19.37
N TYR A 23 -15.41 37.40 19.75
CA TYR A 23 -15.28 38.62 18.94
C TYR A 23 -14.00 39.40 19.28
N CYS A 24 -13.29 39.89 18.26
CA CYS A 24 -12.17 40.82 18.38
C CYS A 24 -12.43 42.11 17.61
N TRP A 25 -12.41 43.24 18.32
CA TRP A 25 -12.42 44.61 17.77
C TRP A 25 -11.10 45.29 18.14
N VAL A 26 -10.46 45.96 17.20
CA VAL A 26 -9.19 46.67 17.41
C VAL A 26 -9.47 48.16 17.63
N ASN A 27 -9.25 48.66 18.84
CA ASN A 27 -9.33 50.09 19.14
C ASN A 27 -7.93 50.71 19.09
N HIS A 28 -7.72 51.62 18.15
CA HIS A 28 -6.49 52.41 18.03
C HIS A 28 -6.45 53.47 19.14
N LYS A 29 -5.85 53.19 20.31
CA LYS A 29 -5.09 54.20 21.09
C LYS A 29 -4.43 53.64 22.37
N LYS A 30 -3.12 53.89 22.42
CA LYS A 30 -2.22 54.08 23.58
C LYS A 30 -1.43 52.88 24.15
N LYS A 31 -0.10 53.10 24.09
CA LYS A 31 1.04 52.38 24.68
C LYS A 31 1.03 52.43 26.21
N LYS A 32 1.40 51.31 26.86
CA LYS A 32 2.51 51.21 27.86
C LYS A 32 2.64 49.77 28.36
N HIS A 33 3.89 49.31 28.41
CA HIS A 33 4.29 47.91 28.65
C HIS A 33 4.77 47.72 30.09
N ALA A 34 4.10 46.83 30.84
CA ALA A 34 4.66 45.91 31.84
C ALA A 34 3.51 45.19 32.58
N VAL A 35 3.56 43.85 32.70
CA VAL A 35 2.67 43.09 33.59
C VAL A 35 3.44 41.97 34.30
N ASP A 36 3.12 41.85 35.59
CA ASP A 36 3.66 40.98 36.63
C ASP A 36 3.35 39.48 36.39
N THR A 37 4.40 38.66 36.43
CA THR A 37 4.38 37.21 36.15
C THR A 37 4.20 36.36 37.41
N LYS A 38 3.98 36.93 38.60
CA LYS A 38 3.87 36.18 39.86
C LYS A 38 2.83 35.06 39.88
N LEU A 39 1.75 35.17 39.11
CA LEU A 39 0.70 34.14 39.03
C LEU A 39 0.99 33.03 37.99
N LEU A 40 1.93 33.25 37.06
CA LEU A 40 2.42 32.24 36.12
C LEU A 40 3.45 31.26 36.73
N MET A 41 3.89 31.51 37.98
CA MET A 41 5.06 30.87 38.59
C MET A 41 4.77 29.60 39.42
N LYS A 42 3.52 29.10 39.44
CA LYS A 42 3.14 27.98 40.35
C LYS A 42 3.19 26.57 39.75
N ASP A 43 3.33 26.42 38.44
CA ASP A 43 3.43 25.09 37.80
C ASP A 43 4.79 24.92 37.11
N GLN A 44 5.56 23.92 37.57
CA GLN A 44 6.90 23.59 37.07
C GLN A 44 6.87 22.78 35.76
N THR A 45 5.78 22.08 35.43
CA THR A 45 5.72 21.18 34.27
C THR A 45 5.59 21.93 32.93
N LEU A 46 5.12 23.16 32.96
CA LEU A 46 4.85 23.98 31.75
C LEU A 46 5.99 24.93 31.38
N LYS A 47 7.15 24.85 32.05
CA LYS A 47 8.29 25.77 31.84
C LYS A 47 8.78 25.80 30.39
N LYS A 48 8.68 24.68 29.67
CA LYS A 48 9.19 24.55 28.31
C LYS A 48 8.22 25.06 27.24
N VAL A 49 6.93 24.78 27.42
CA VAL A 49 5.85 25.33 26.58
C VAL A 49 5.88 26.86 26.65
N ARG A 50 6.16 27.44 27.83
CA ARG A 50 6.36 28.89 28.02
C ARG A 50 7.56 29.45 27.23
N LEU A 51 8.63 28.67 27.08
CA LEU A 51 9.82 29.09 26.35
C LEU A 51 9.57 29.06 24.84
N MET A 52 8.97 27.98 24.35
CA MET A 52 8.59 27.81 22.94
C MET A 52 7.57 28.87 22.50
N PHE A 53 6.58 29.20 23.34
CA PHE A 53 5.66 30.30 23.06
C PHE A 53 6.36 31.66 23.06
N LYS A 54 7.36 31.86 23.93
CA LYS A 54 8.13 33.11 23.97
C LYS A 54 9.00 33.28 22.72
N GLU A 55 9.65 32.21 22.26
CA GLU A 55 10.46 32.19 21.03
C GLU A 55 9.59 32.32 19.76
N ALA A 56 8.43 31.65 19.71
CA ALA A 56 7.50 31.78 18.58
C ALA A 56 6.86 33.17 18.46
N LEU A 57 6.84 33.95 19.55
CA LEU A 57 6.27 35.30 19.60
C LEU A 57 7.30 36.42 19.31
N ASP A 58 8.57 36.11 19.07
CA ASP A 58 9.61 37.09 18.70
C ASP A 58 9.55 37.53 17.21
N PHE A 59 8.40 37.36 16.54
CA PHE A 59 8.09 38.07 15.30
C PHE A 59 7.67 39.51 15.61
N THR A 60 8.23 40.46 14.86
CA THR A 60 8.08 41.93 14.96
C THR A 60 6.69 42.46 14.58
N SER A 61 5.61 41.84 15.06
CA SER A 61 4.26 42.41 15.04
C SER A 61 3.49 42.01 16.31
N SER A 62 3.09 42.99 17.11
CA SER A 62 2.45 42.77 18.41
C SER A 62 1.05 42.16 18.25
N PHE A 63 0.96 40.84 18.32
CA PHE A 63 -0.30 40.10 18.42
C PHE A 63 -0.93 40.32 19.81
N ASN A 64 -2.16 40.83 19.86
CA ASN A 64 -2.87 41.13 21.10
C ASN A 64 -3.60 39.86 21.60
N ALA A 65 -2.88 38.98 22.30
CA ALA A 65 -3.42 37.72 22.84
C ALA A 65 -4.45 37.89 23.98
N ASN A 66 -4.73 39.12 24.43
CA ASN A 66 -5.55 39.42 25.61
C ASN A 66 -7.08 39.42 25.37
N ARG A 67 -7.57 38.75 24.32
CA ARG A 67 -8.99 38.33 24.25
C ARG A 67 -9.19 36.82 24.35
N LEU A 68 -8.10 36.05 24.44
CA LEU A 68 -8.19 34.63 24.79
C LEU A 68 -8.37 34.51 26.31
N LYS A 69 -9.61 34.54 26.77
CA LYS A 69 -9.97 33.88 28.03
C LYS A 69 -9.82 32.38 27.81
N LEU A 70 -8.60 31.85 27.96
CA LEU A 70 -8.43 30.43 28.22
C LEU A 70 -9.16 30.17 29.54
N ARG A 71 -10.36 29.60 29.43
CA ARG A 71 -11.03 28.93 30.55
C ARG A 71 -10.19 27.71 30.95
N GLU A 72 -10.71 26.92 31.88
CA GLU A 72 -10.15 25.67 32.39
C GLU A 72 -9.25 24.93 31.39
N SER A 73 -8.19 24.29 31.91
CA SER A 73 -7.27 23.45 31.16
C SER A 73 -7.99 22.74 30.01
N LEU A 74 -7.43 22.80 28.79
CA LEU A 74 -7.94 22.04 27.65
C LEU A 74 -7.91 20.54 28.00
N HIS A 75 -8.98 20.05 28.63
CA HIS A 75 -9.26 18.64 28.79
C HIS A 75 -9.54 18.14 27.39
N LEU A 76 -8.65 17.29 26.86
CA LEU A 76 -8.55 16.98 25.42
C LEU A 76 -9.85 16.42 24.79
N THR A 77 -10.90 16.11 25.56
CA THR A 77 -12.06 15.40 25.03
C THR A 77 -13.39 15.54 25.82
N GLU A 78 -13.54 16.44 26.79
CA GLU A 78 -14.85 16.61 27.46
C GLU A 78 -15.88 17.26 26.51
N GLY A 79 -17.09 16.69 26.43
CA GLY A 79 -18.16 17.20 25.59
C GLY A 79 -18.13 16.72 24.14
N ILE A 80 -17.54 15.54 23.86
CA ILE A 80 -17.73 14.83 22.58
C ILE A 80 -18.89 13.83 22.64
N GLU A 81 -19.38 13.52 23.83
CA GLU A 81 -20.41 12.52 24.09
C GLU A 81 -21.69 12.86 23.33
N LEU A 82 -22.29 11.86 22.68
CA LEU A 82 -23.57 11.97 21.98
C LEU A 82 -24.44 10.77 22.34
N PRO A 83 -25.76 10.96 22.59
CA PRO A 83 -26.65 9.87 22.97
C PRO A 83 -26.60 8.68 22.01
N GLU A 84 -26.57 8.94 20.71
CA GLU A 84 -26.58 7.90 19.66
C GLU A 84 -25.33 7.01 19.75
N SER A 85 -24.15 7.63 19.87
CA SER A 85 -22.90 6.88 20.10
C SER A 85 -22.87 6.17 21.45
N GLN A 86 -23.46 6.76 22.50
CA GLN A 86 -23.50 6.16 23.83
C GLN A 86 -24.32 4.87 23.86
N LEU A 87 -25.41 4.78 23.09
CA LEU A 87 -26.19 3.56 22.97
C LEU A 87 -25.36 2.39 22.43
N LEU A 88 -24.56 2.64 21.39
CA LEU A 88 -23.66 1.64 20.84
C LEU A 88 -22.53 1.29 21.83
N ILE A 89 -21.97 2.29 22.51
CA ILE A 89 -20.93 2.06 23.53
C ILE A 89 -21.47 1.20 24.67
N ASN A 90 -22.69 1.47 25.16
CA ASN A 90 -23.33 0.66 26.20
C ASN A 90 -23.56 -0.78 25.73
N PHE A 91 -23.94 -0.98 24.46
CA PHE A 91 -24.05 -2.32 23.87
C PHE A 91 -22.69 -3.05 23.87
N VAL A 92 -21.60 -2.35 23.54
CA VAL A 92 -20.23 -2.91 23.58
C VAL A 92 -19.80 -3.23 25.01
N GLU A 93 -20.12 -2.37 25.96
CA GLU A 93 -19.79 -2.57 27.37
C GLU A 93 -20.55 -3.77 27.96
N GLU A 94 -21.85 -3.91 27.66
CA GLU A 94 -22.67 -5.04 28.11
C GLU A 94 -22.16 -6.37 27.54
N LYS A 95 -21.81 -6.40 26.25
CA LYS A 95 -21.46 -7.63 25.54
C LYS A 95 -19.98 -7.95 25.58
N THR A 96 -19.09 -7.01 25.88
CA THR A 96 -17.62 -7.07 25.75
C THR A 96 -17.10 -6.99 24.30
N CYS A 97 -15.89 -6.47 24.12
CA CYS A 97 -15.22 -6.38 22.82
C CYS A 97 -15.00 -7.77 22.23
N ARG A 98 -14.61 -8.75 23.05
CA ARG A 98 -14.40 -10.13 22.61
C ARG A 98 -15.66 -10.78 22.06
N HIS A 99 -16.79 -10.67 22.77
CA HIS A 99 -18.03 -11.23 22.25
C HIS A 99 -18.43 -10.58 20.94
N ILE A 100 -18.34 -9.25 20.84
CA ILE A 100 -18.68 -8.54 19.60
C ILE A 100 -17.81 -9.01 18.44
N LYS A 101 -16.49 -9.03 18.63
CA LYS A 101 -15.55 -9.43 17.58
C LYS A 101 -15.68 -10.91 17.19
N LEU A 102 -15.95 -11.81 18.15
CA LEU A 102 -15.96 -13.26 17.90
C LEU A 102 -17.34 -13.82 17.52
N LYS A 103 -18.43 -13.23 18.04
CA LYS A 103 -19.79 -13.79 18.01
C LYS A 103 -20.81 -12.89 17.35
N VAL A 104 -20.64 -11.57 17.38
CA VAL A 104 -21.60 -10.65 16.76
C VAL A 104 -21.20 -10.38 15.30
N LEU A 105 -20.00 -9.87 15.06
CA LEU A 105 -19.48 -9.52 13.73
C LEU A 105 -18.98 -10.77 12.99
N GLN A 106 -19.90 -11.68 12.65
CA GLN A 106 -19.57 -12.99 12.06
C GLN A 106 -19.37 -12.94 10.54
N LEU A 107 -19.96 -11.97 9.83
CA LEU A 107 -19.93 -11.95 8.37
C LEU A 107 -18.51 -11.70 7.83
N GLN A 108 -17.71 -10.91 8.54
CA GLN A 108 -16.30 -10.72 8.20
C GLN A 108 -15.43 -11.99 8.44
N ARG A 109 -15.90 -12.95 9.24
CA ARG A 109 -15.15 -14.18 9.59
C ARG A 109 -15.52 -15.40 8.77
N LYS A 110 -16.81 -15.55 8.42
CA LYS A 110 -17.31 -16.73 7.69
C LYS A 110 -17.35 -16.41 6.19
N GLN A 111 -16.39 -16.95 5.43
CA GLN A 111 -16.40 -16.92 3.96
C GLN A 111 -17.39 -17.95 3.37
N SER A 112 -18.64 -17.97 3.84
CA SER A 112 -19.67 -18.90 3.37
C SER A 112 -20.72 -18.18 2.53
N ASP A 113 -21.27 -18.85 1.52
CA ASP A 113 -22.34 -18.33 0.66
C ASP A 113 -23.67 -18.03 1.40
N ASN A 114 -23.81 -18.44 2.67
CA ASN A 114 -24.99 -18.23 3.51
C ASN A 114 -25.00 -16.88 4.27
N GLY A 115 -24.38 -15.83 3.71
CA GLY A 115 -24.28 -14.53 4.39
C GLY A 115 -25.63 -13.91 4.79
N LEU A 116 -26.66 -14.10 3.96
CA LEU A 116 -28.02 -13.62 4.26
C LEU A 116 -28.63 -14.34 5.47
N GLN A 117 -28.49 -15.66 5.55
CA GLN A 117 -28.97 -16.44 6.69
C GLN A 117 -28.27 -16.02 8.00
N ILE A 118 -26.95 -15.80 7.96
CA ILE A 118 -26.19 -15.32 9.12
C ILE A 118 -26.70 -13.95 9.57
N TRP A 119 -27.02 -13.07 8.63
CA TRP A 119 -27.61 -11.76 8.94
C TRP A 119 -29.00 -11.92 9.58
N GLU A 120 -29.89 -12.73 9.00
CA GLU A 120 -31.28 -12.91 9.45
C GLU A 120 -31.38 -13.57 10.83
N GLU A 121 -30.53 -14.56 11.13
CA GLU A 121 -30.54 -15.29 12.40
C GLU A 121 -29.83 -14.55 13.54
N ASN A 122 -28.96 -13.58 13.24
CA ASN A 122 -28.13 -12.90 14.24
C ASN A 122 -28.74 -11.55 14.67
N VAL A 123 -29.67 -11.61 15.63
CA VAL A 123 -30.34 -10.42 16.19
C VAL A 123 -29.36 -9.43 16.83
N GLU A 124 -28.30 -9.92 17.47
CA GLU A 124 -27.28 -9.04 18.07
C GLU A 124 -26.51 -8.26 17.00
N LEU A 125 -26.20 -8.89 15.86
CA LEU A 125 -25.55 -8.24 14.72
C LEU A 125 -26.46 -7.16 14.13
N GLN A 126 -27.73 -7.49 13.88
CA GLN A 126 -28.69 -6.52 13.38
C GLN A 126 -28.80 -5.32 14.32
N GLY A 127 -28.97 -5.56 15.63
CA GLY A 127 -29.03 -4.50 16.63
C GLY A 127 -27.79 -3.60 16.66
N LEU A 128 -26.60 -4.20 16.68
CA LEU A 128 -25.34 -3.47 16.64
C LEU A 128 -25.19 -2.61 15.37
N ILE A 129 -25.57 -3.17 14.21
CA ILE A 129 -25.47 -2.48 12.93
C ILE A 129 -26.50 -1.36 12.81
N PHE A 130 -27.72 -1.53 13.33
CA PHE A 130 -28.71 -0.44 13.36
C PHE A 130 -28.23 0.73 14.23
N LEU A 131 -27.70 0.46 15.43
CA LEU A 131 -27.10 1.50 16.27
C LEU A 131 -25.96 2.23 15.54
N TYR A 132 -25.15 1.50 14.77
CA TYR A 132 -24.06 2.11 14.00
C TYR A 132 -24.58 2.92 12.80
N ILE A 133 -25.61 2.45 12.11
CA ILE A 133 -26.27 3.17 11.02
C ILE A 133 -26.93 4.46 11.54
N ASP A 134 -27.52 4.45 12.74
CA ASP A 134 -28.08 5.65 13.35
C ASP A 134 -27.02 6.74 13.56
N ILE A 135 -25.83 6.35 14.03
CA ILE A 135 -24.66 7.25 14.11
C ILE A 135 -24.30 7.79 12.72
N LEU A 136 -24.26 6.92 11.70
CA LEU A 136 -23.94 7.31 10.32
C LEU A 136 -25.03 8.20 9.69
N ASN A 137 -26.28 8.11 10.11
CA ASN A 137 -27.36 8.95 9.60
C ASN A 137 -27.35 10.37 10.20
N LEU A 138 -26.56 10.62 11.25
CA LEU A 138 -26.42 11.97 11.81
C LEU A 138 -25.87 12.96 10.77
N PRO A 139 -26.20 14.26 10.91
CA PRO A 139 -25.54 15.31 10.13
C PRO A 139 -24.02 15.25 10.30
N LEU A 140 -23.26 15.52 9.24
CA LEU A 140 -21.82 15.26 9.15
C LEU A 140 -21.02 15.71 10.40
N GLY A 141 -21.24 16.91 10.91
CA GLY A 141 -20.55 17.39 12.11
C GLY A 141 -20.84 16.58 13.38
N LYS A 142 -22.11 16.20 13.59
CA LYS A 142 -22.53 15.31 14.70
C LYS A 142 -22.05 13.89 14.47
N ARG A 143 -22.11 13.38 13.23
CA ARG A 143 -21.59 12.07 12.82
C ARG A 143 -20.11 11.93 13.14
N MET A 144 -19.27 12.89 12.72
CA MET A 144 -17.83 12.87 13.00
C MET A 144 -17.54 12.90 14.51
N ARG A 145 -18.28 13.70 15.27
CA ARG A 145 -18.16 13.74 16.73
C ARG A 145 -18.58 12.41 17.37
N ALA A 146 -19.68 11.81 16.93
CA ALA A 146 -20.17 10.53 17.43
C ALA A 146 -19.19 9.39 17.11
N LEU A 147 -18.61 9.37 15.91
CA LEU A 147 -17.56 8.41 15.54
C LEU A 147 -16.29 8.61 16.37
N ALA A 148 -15.87 9.85 16.64
CA ALA A 148 -14.73 10.11 17.51
C ALA A 148 -14.99 9.69 18.98
N HIS A 149 -16.22 9.90 19.47
CA HIS A 149 -16.64 9.41 20.78
C HIS A 149 -16.61 7.88 20.83
N LEU A 150 -17.18 7.23 19.82
CA LEU A 150 -17.20 5.78 19.69
C LEU A 150 -15.78 5.19 19.59
N GLU A 151 -14.92 5.75 18.75
CA GLU A 151 -13.52 5.31 18.59
C GLU A 151 -12.75 5.39 19.92
N ARG A 152 -12.92 6.49 20.67
CA ARG A 152 -12.30 6.69 21.99
C ARG A 152 -12.75 5.61 22.98
N GLU A 153 -14.06 5.45 23.14
CA GLU A 153 -14.61 4.55 24.16
C GLU A 153 -14.40 3.07 23.81
N VAL A 154 -14.57 2.67 22.55
CA VAL A 154 -14.28 1.30 22.11
C VAL A 154 -12.80 0.98 22.29
N SER A 155 -11.90 1.91 21.96
CA SER A 155 -10.46 1.73 22.23
C SER A 155 -10.18 1.58 23.72
N ARG A 156 -10.83 2.37 24.58
CA ARG A 156 -10.70 2.27 26.04
C ARG A 156 -11.19 0.92 26.56
N LEU A 157 -12.38 0.47 26.14
CA LEU A 157 -12.95 -0.83 26.54
C LEU A 157 -12.05 -1.99 26.09
N SER A 158 -11.57 -1.95 24.85
CA SER A 158 -10.60 -2.90 24.29
C SER A 158 -9.30 -2.95 25.10
N MET A 159 -8.75 -1.79 25.50
CA MET A 159 -7.56 -1.72 26.35
C MET A 159 -7.79 -2.29 27.74
N ILE A 160 -8.93 -2.01 28.36
CA ILE A 160 -9.28 -2.53 29.69
C ILE A 160 -9.41 -4.05 29.63
N GLU A 161 -10.19 -4.57 28.69
CA GLU A 161 -10.46 -6.00 28.54
C GLU A 161 -9.18 -6.81 28.25
N SER A 162 -8.30 -6.26 27.41
CA SER A 162 -7.04 -6.92 27.05
C SER A 162 -5.87 -6.67 28.02
N SER A 163 -6.06 -5.87 29.08
CA SER A 163 -4.98 -5.39 29.96
C SER A 163 -4.16 -6.53 30.60
N GLU A 164 -4.83 -7.55 31.14
CA GLU A 164 -4.17 -8.68 31.79
C GLU A 164 -3.32 -9.49 30.79
N ALA A 165 -3.87 -9.78 29.62
CA ALA A 165 -3.17 -10.51 28.56
C ALA A 165 -1.97 -9.70 28.03
N ARG A 166 -2.11 -8.37 27.85
CA ARG A 166 -0.98 -7.49 27.47
C ARG A 166 0.12 -7.52 28.53
N ASN A 167 -0.21 -7.45 29.81
CA ASN A 167 0.77 -7.52 30.89
C ASN A 167 1.51 -8.86 30.90
N LYS A 168 0.80 -9.97 30.66
CA LYS A 168 1.41 -11.29 30.48
C LYS A 168 2.37 -11.34 29.29
N ALA A 169 1.96 -10.78 28.14
CA ALA A 169 2.81 -10.72 26.94
C ALA A 169 4.09 -9.90 27.18
N VAL A 170 3.98 -8.76 27.86
CA VAL A 170 5.14 -7.92 28.22
C VAL A 170 6.10 -8.68 29.14
N SER A 171 5.58 -9.32 30.18
CA SER A 171 6.39 -10.12 31.11
C SER A 171 7.11 -11.27 30.40
N LYS A 172 6.42 -11.99 29.51
CA LYS A 172 7.00 -13.07 28.70
C LYS A 172 8.06 -12.55 27.70
N ARG A 173 7.88 -11.36 27.16
CA ARG A 173 8.86 -10.71 26.28
C ARG A 173 10.13 -10.30 27.05
N GLU A 174 9.99 -9.89 28.30
CA GLU A 174 11.14 -9.66 29.19
C GLU A 174 11.85 -10.97 29.56
N GLU A 175 11.09 -12.05 29.80
CA GLU A 175 11.64 -13.39 29.99
C GLU A 175 12.48 -13.82 28.78
N LEU A 176 11.95 -13.66 27.57
CA LEU A 176 12.65 -13.95 26.32
C LEU A 176 13.93 -13.13 26.18
N ARG A 177 13.88 -11.81 26.47
CA ARG A 177 15.09 -10.95 26.44
C ARG A 177 16.16 -11.43 27.42
N LYS A 178 15.75 -11.86 28.62
CA LYS A 178 16.67 -12.39 29.64
C LYS A 178 17.23 -13.76 29.23
N SER A 179 16.45 -14.63 28.61
CA SER A 179 16.92 -15.95 28.16
C SER A 179 17.93 -15.85 27.02
N SER A 180 17.74 -14.92 26.08
CA SER A 180 18.67 -14.70 24.96
C SER A 180 20.03 -14.14 25.39
N LEU A 181 20.12 -13.54 26.58
CA LEU A 181 21.38 -13.10 27.17
C LEU A 181 22.14 -14.23 27.89
N VAL A 182 21.50 -15.37 28.16
CA VAL A 182 22.03 -16.47 29.00
C VAL A 182 22.41 -17.72 28.19
N ASN A 183 22.46 -17.66 26.84
CA ASN A 183 22.81 -18.80 25.97
C ASN A 183 22.02 -20.10 26.30
N ARG A 184 20.69 -20.00 26.48
CA ARG A 184 19.82 -21.17 26.64
C ARG A 184 19.50 -21.83 25.28
N ASN A 185 19.14 -23.12 25.30
CA ASN A 185 18.81 -23.93 24.12
C ASN A 185 17.71 -23.29 23.23
N GLN A 186 17.87 -23.37 21.90
CA GLN A 186 16.93 -22.84 20.88
C GLN A 186 15.48 -23.30 21.07
N GLU A 187 15.25 -24.53 21.53
CA GLU A 187 13.89 -25.05 21.80
C GLU A 187 13.15 -24.27 22.89
N SER A 188 13.87 -23.77 23.90
CA SER A 188 13.27 -22.99 25.00
C SER A 188 12.85 -21.60 24.54
N GLU A 189 13.64 -20.95 23.67
CA GLU A 189 13.27 -19.67 23.07
C GLU A 189 12.09 -19.80 22.12
N GLN A 190 12.07 -20.86 21.30
CA GLN A 190 10.96 -21.13 20.38
C GLN A 190 9.64 -21.36 21.15
N SER A 191 9.70 -22.05 22.29
CA SER A 191 8.54 -22.28 23.16
C SER A 191 7.99 -20.95 23.72
N ILE A 192 8.86 -20.08 24.24
CA ILE A 192 8.46 -18.76 24.76
C ILE A 192 7.86 -17.89 23.64
N LYS A 193 8.43 -17.92 22.43
CA LYS A 193 7.87 -17.21 21.27
C LYS A 193 6.45 -17.69 20.92
N ARG A 194 6.20 -19.00 20.95
CA ARG A 194 4.85 -19.56 20.72
C ARG A 194 3.86 -19.14 21.81
N GLU A 195 4.29 -19.10 23.06
CA GLU A 195 3.46 -18.65 24.18
C GLU A 195 3.10 -17.17 24.03
N ILE A 196 4.07 -16.32 23.70
CA ILE A 196 3.86 -14.90 23.36
C ILE A 196 2.85 -14.75 22.21
N ALA A 197 3.01 -15.52 21.13
CA ALA A 197 2.09 -15.49 19.99
C ALA A 197 0.65 -15.88 20.39
N LYS A 198 0.48 -16.88 21.27
CA LYS A 198 -0.84 -17.28 21.79
C LYS A 198 -1.48 -16.18 22.64
N ILE A 199 -0.70 -15.53 23.51
CA ILE A 199 -1.20 -14.42 24.34
C ILE A 199 -1.60 -13.24 23.44
N TRP A 200 -0.81 -12.90 22.42
CA TRP A 200 -1.18 -11.85 21.45
C TRP A 200 -2.41 -12.20 20.63
N ALA A 201 -2.64 -13.47 20.30
CA ALA A 201 -3.89 -13.90 19.68
C ALA A 201 -5.10 -13.69 20.62
N GLU A 202 -4.93 -13.88 21.93
CA GLU A 202 -5.96 -13.54 22.92
C GLU A 202 -6.20 -12.04 23.01
N VAL A 203 -5.14 -11.22 23.02
CA VAL A 203 -5.25 -9.75 22.96
C VAL A 203 -6.00 -9.31 21.71
N ASP A 204 -5.68 -9.89 20.54
CA ASP A 204 -6.36 -9.57 19.29
C ASP A 204 -7.85 -9.93 19.35
N ASN A 205 -8.20 -11.07 19.93
CA ASN A 205 -9.61 -11.45 20.12
C ASN A 205 -10.40 -10.48 21.00
N MET A 206 -9.73 -9.73 21.88
CA MET A 206 -10.32 -8.67 22.71
C MET A 206 -10.18 -7.28 22.10
N SER A 207 -9.47 -7.14 20.97
CA SER A 207 -9.21 -5.85 20.33
C SER A 207 -10.28 -5.52 19.30
N LEU A 208 -11.24 -4.69 19.70
CA LEU A 208 -12.26 -4.11 18.82
C LEU A 208 -11.86 -2.70 18.39
N GLY A 209 -12.15 -2.36 17.13
CA GLY A 209 -11.81 -1.09 16.50
C GLY A 209 -12.77 -0.75 15.36
N MET A 210 -12.73 0.49 14.88
CA MET A 210 -13.67 1.01 13.87
C MET A 210 -13.62 0.25 12.54
N GLU A 211 -12.46 -0.29 12.20
CA GLU A 211 -12.25 -1.14 11.02
C GLU A 211 -13.15 -2.38 11.02
N HIS A 212 -13.46 -2.95 12.17
CA HIS A 212 -14.32 -4.14 12.27
C HIS A 212 -15.78 -3.80 11.88
N PHE A 213 -16.26 -2.61 12.25
CA PHE A 213 -17.58 -2.13 11.83
C PHE A 213 -17.62 -1.86 10.32
N PHE A 214 -16.56 -1.24 9.79
CA PHE A 214 -16.42 -0.98 8.35
C PHE A 214 -16.43 -2.28 7.52
N ARG A 215 -15.66 -3.29 7.94
CA ARG A 215 -15.60 -4.61 7.29
C ARG A 215 -16.96 -5.31 7.28
N GLU A 216 -17.65 -5.33 8.42
CA GLU A 216 -18.96 -5.97 8.55
C GLU A 216 -20.00 -5.28 7.66
N LEU A 217 -20.05 -3.94 7.66
CA LEU A 217 -20.90 -3.18 6.74
C LEU A 217 -20.59 -3.47 5.27
N GLY A 218 -19.31 -3.62 4.91
CA GLY A 218 -18.94 -3.99 3.54
C GLY A 218 -19.49 -5.36 3.12
N ARG A 219 -19.55 -6.33 4.04
CA ARG A 219 -20.17 -7.65 3.79
C ARG A 219 -21.69 -7.54 3.68
N ILE A 220 -22.32 -6.78 4.56
CA ILE A 220 -23.77 -6.52 4.52
C ILE A 220 -24.14 -5.82 3.22
N TYR A 221 -23.40 -4.78 2.82
CA TYR A 221 -23.59 -4.10 1.54
C TYR A 221 -23.53 -5.07 0.38
N ARG A 222 -22.55 -5.99 0.34
CA ARG A 222 -22.44 -7.00 -0.72
C ARG A 222 -23.68 -7.91 -0.77
N ILE A 223 -24.14 -8.40 0.38
CA ILE A 223 -25.35 -9.25 0.47
C ILE A 223 -26.57 -8.48 -0.04
N PHE A 224 -26.80 -7.28 0.50
CA PHE A 224 -27.96 -6.46 0.17
C PHE A 224 -27.94 -5.96 -1.29
N SER A 225 -26.76 -5.71 -1.86
CA SER A 225 -26.65 -5.34 -3.28
C SER A 225 -27.14 -6.42 -4.23
N VAL A 226 -27.08 -7.69 -3.81
CA VAL A 226 -27.57 -8.82 -4.61
C VAL A 226 -29.07 -9.05 -4.37
N HIS A 227 -29.51 -9.04 -3.11
CA HIS A 227 -30.88 -9.43 -2.73
C HIS A 227 -31.88 -8.28 -2.64
N PHE A 228 -31.43 -7.06 -2.35
CA PHE A 228 -32.26 -5.90 -2.01
C PHE A 228 -31.70 -4.59 -2.60
N GLN A 229 -31.61 -4.51 -3.93
CA GLN A 229 -30.94 -3.41 -4.66
C GLN A 229 -31.47 -2.00 -4.31
N SER A 230 -32.74 -1.87 -3.93
CA SER A 230 -33.36 -0.58 -3.57
C SER A 230 -33.31 -0.26 -2.07
N HIS A 231 -32.69 -1.12 -1.25
CA HIS A 231 -32.64 -0.92 0.20
C HIS A 231 -31.76 0.27 0.57
N ASP A 232 -32.10 0.98 1.65
CA ASP A 232 -31.37 2.16 2.14
C ASP A 232 -29.87 1.87 2.39
N ILE A 233 -29.54 0.65 2.82
CA ILE A 233 -28.15 0.19 2.99
C ILE A 233 -27.37 0.23 1.68
N VAL A 234 -28.00 -0.12 0.55
CA VAL A 234 -27.33 -0.13 -0.77
C VAL A 234 -27.22 1.29 -1.32
N VAL A 235 -28.25 2.12 -1.12
CA VAL A 235 -28.33 3.45 -1.74
C VAL A 235 -27.63 4.52 -0.89
N LYS A 236 -27.89 4.58 0.41
CA LYS A 236 -27.43 5.67 1.30
C LYS A 236 -26.07 5.40 1.92
N LEU A 237 -25.79 4.18 2.35
CA LEU A 237 -24.58 3.87 3.12
C LEU A 237 -23.26 4.21 2.39
N PRO A 238 -23.09 3.90 1.08
CA PRO A 238 -21.90 4.34 0.33
C PRO A 238 -21.76 5.87 0.30
N GLN A 239 -22.86 6.61 0.20
CA GLN A 239 -22.86 8.07 0.21
C GLN A 239 -22.40 8.62 1.57
N LEU A 240 -22.88 8.04 2.68
CA LEU A 240 -22.49 8.46 4.03
C LEU A 240 -20.99 8.27 4.27
N TYR A 241 -20.43 7.15 3.80
CA TYR A 241 -18.98 6.89 3.87
C TYR A 241 -18.18 7.75 2.89
N ALA A 242 -18.71 8.08 1.71
CA ALA A 242 -18.08 9.02 0.80
C ALA A 242 -17.97 10.41 1.44
N GLU A 243 -19.02 10.89 2.11
CA GLU A 243 -18.99 12.15 2.87
C GLU A 243 -17.95 12.12 4.00
N LEU A 244 -17.85 11.00 4.71
CA LEU A 244 -16.81 10.80 5.72
C LEU A 244 -15.41 10.88 5.11
N LEU A 245 -15.15 10.15 4.03
CA LEU A 245 -13.84 10.16 3.36
C LEU A 245 -13.48 11.55 2.82
N ILE A 246 -14.45 12.26 2.21
CA ILE A 246 -14.29 13.65 1.77
C ILE A 246 -13.91 14.58 2.94
N SER A 247 -14.42 14.30 4.14
CA SER A 247 -14.11 15.04 5.36
C SER A 247 -12.80 14.62 6.03
N GLY A 248 -12.02 13.77 5.35
CA GLY A 248 -10.78 13.21 5.84
C GLY A 248 -10.97 12.06 6.83
N HIS A 249 -12.11 11.39 6.92
CA HIS A 249 -12.18 10.16 7.70
C HIS A 249 -11.28 9.08 7.07
N ILE A 250 -10.74 8.20 7.91
CA ILE A 250 -9.89 7.10 7.47
C ILE A 250 -10.78 5.91 7.16
N ILE A 251 -10.54 5.23 6.04
CA ILE A 251 -11.21 3.96 5.72
C ILE A 251 -10.16 2.88 5.42
N GLU A 252 -10.53 1.61 5.60
CA GLU A 252 -9.67 0.50 5.24
C GLU A 252 -9.81 0.19 3.74
N LEU A 253 -8.67 0.18 3.03
CA LEU A 253 -8.55 -0.17 1.63
C LEU A 253 -8.32 -1.67 1.44
N LEU A 254 -7.39 -2.25 2.19
CA LEU A 254 -7.10 -3.69 2.19
C LEU A 254 -7.30 -4.23 3.61
N ASP A 255 -8.13 -5.26 3.73
CA ASP A 255 -8.43 -5.92 4.99
C ASP A 255 -7.18 -6.54 5.61
N GLY A 256 -6.81 -6.04 6.78
CA GLY A 256 -5.68 -6.52 7.56
C GLY A 256 -5.78 -7.93 8.13
N ASP A 257 -6.94 -8.59 8.07
CA ASP A 257 -7.13 -9.97 8.51
C ASP A 257 -7.08 -10.90 7.32
N THR A 258 -7.92 -10.65 6.33
CA THR A 258 -8.04 -11.50 5.14
C THR A 258 -6.99 -11.22 4.08
N GLY A 259 -6.35 -10.04 4.11
CA GLY A 259 -5.44 -9.59 3.06
C GLY A 259 -6.16 -9.34 1.73
N ALA A 260 -7.45 -8.97 1.75
CA ALA A 260 -8.26 -8.78 0.54
C ALA A 260 -9.00 -7.43 0.51
N ILE A 261 -9.31 -6.94 -0.69
CA ILE A 261 -10.12 -5.74 -0.88
C ILE A 261 -11.60 -6.13 -0.96
N SER A 262 -12.46 -5.41 -0.26
CA SER A 262 -13.91 -5.47 -0.50
C SER A 262 -14.26 -4.65 -1.75
N GLU A 263 -13.97 -5.21 -2.94
CA GLU A 263 -14.05 -4.49 -4.23
C GLU A 263 -15.39 -3.77 -4.42
N ALA A 264 -16.51 -4.46 -4.18
CA ALA A 264 -17.85 -3.90 -4.37
C ALA A 264 -18.13 -2.74 -3.39
N TRP A 265 -17.73 -2.87 -2.13
CA TRP A 265 -17.97 -1.86 -1.10
C TRP A 265 -17.13 -0.60 -1.34
N PHE A 266 -15.83 -0.79 -1.57
CA PHE A 266 -14.92 0.29 -1.87
C PHE A 266 -15.31 1.03 -3.16
N SER A 267 -15.63 0.29 -4.23
CA SER A 267 -16.07 0.87 -5.50
C SER A 267 -17.34 1.70 -5.34
N ALA A 268 -18.30 1.24 -4.52
CA ALA A 268 -19.53 2.00 -4.27
C ALA A 268 -19.26 3.36 -3.61
N ILE A 269 -18.39 3.40 -2.60
CA ILE A 269 -17.95 4.64 -1.94
C ILE A 269 -17.24 5.56 -2.95
N CYS A 270 -16.26 5.03 -3.69
CA CYS A 270 -15.53 5.83 -4.69
C CYS A 270 -16.45 6.37 -5.78
N ASN A 271 -17.44 5.60 -6.25
CA ASN A 271 -18.41 6.05 -7.25
C ASN A 271 -19.25 7.23 -6.74
N CYS A 272 -19.61 7.27 -5.46
CA CYS A 272 -20.26 8.44 -4.85
C CYS A 272 -19.35 9.67 -4.88
N ILE A 273 -18.05 9.52 -4.63
CA ILE A 273 -17.07 10.60 -4.73
C ILE A 273 -16.90 11.07 -6.18
N CYS A 274 -16.74 10.15 -7.13
CA CYS A 274 -16.65 10.46 -8.57
C CYS A 274 -17.89 11.21 -9.07
N LYS A 275 -19.09 10.83 -8.64
CA LYS A 275 -20.33 11.55 -9.00
C LYS A 275 -20.33 12.99 -8.47
N LYS A 276 -19.81 13.21 -7.25
CA LYS A 276 -19.76 14.53 -6.62
C LYS A 276 -18.63 15.40 -7.17
N PHE A 277 -17.49 14.79 -7.49
CA PHE A 277 -16.30 15.45 -8.03
C PHE A 277 -15.77 14.70 -9.28
N PRO A 278 -16.42 14.86 -10.45
CA PRO A 278 -16.08 14.09 -11.65
C PRO A 278 -14.66 14.31 -12.18
N LYS A 279 -14.08 15.48 -11.92
CA LYS A 279 -12.73 15.88 -12.37
C LYS A 279 -11.76 16.04 -11.20
N LEU A 280 -11.95 15.29 -10.12
CA LEU A 280 -11.11 15.38 -8.93
C LEU A 280 -9.69 14.90 -9.26
N ARG A 281 -8.75 15.82 -9.40
CA ARG A 281 -7.34 15.49 -9.64
C ARG A 281 -6.68 15.17 -8.32
N ILE A 282 -5.98 14.03 -8.23
CA ILE A 282 -5.37 13.59 -6.99
C ILE A 282 -3.86 13.35 -7.12
N PHE A 283 -3.19 13.40 -5.97
CA PHE A 283 -1.84 12.89 -5.81
C PHE A 283 -1.81 11.90 -4.65
N VAL A 284 -1.40 10.66 -4.93
CA VAL A 284 -1.45 9.54 -3.99
C VAL A 284 -0.09 9.32 -3.35
N ILE A 285 -0.06 9.35 -2.01
CA ILE A 285 1.14 9.22 -1.19
C ILE A 285 0.98 8.00 -0.29
N SER A 286 1.84 6.99 -0.44
CA SER A 286 1.93 5.86 0.48
C SER A 286 3.14 5.97 1.40
N ILE A 287 3.11 5.25 2.52
CA ILE A 287 4.28 5.09 3.40
C ILE A 287 4.53 3.61 3.71
N LEU A 288 5.73 3.11 3.40
CA LEU A 288 6.16 1.76 3.73
C LEU A 288 7.27 1.78 4.78
N GLY A 289 7.47 0.66 5.45
CA GLY A 289 8.54 0.50 6.43
C GLY A 289 8.21 -0.55 7.48
N LEU A 290 9.24 -0.97 8.21
CA LEU A 290 9.12 -2.02 9.21
C LEU A 290 8.06 -1.71 10.27
N GLN A 291 7.60 -2.76 10.94
CA GLN A 291 6.70 -2.66 12.06
C GLN A 291 7.29 -1.77 13.15
N SER A 292 6.45 -0.88 13.70
CA SER A 292 6.85 0.10 14.72
C SER A 292 7.93 1.11 14.29
N SER A 293 8.15 1.32 12.99
CA SER A 293 9.11 2.33 12.50
C SER A 293 8.65 3.80 12.63
N GLY A 294 7.42 4.04 13.09
CA GLY A 294 6.85 5.39 13.24
C GLY A 294 6.16 5.96 12.00
N LYS A 295 5.72 5.11 11.06
CA LYS A 295 5.03 5.51 9.80
C LYS A 295 3.82 6.43 10.04
N SER A 296 2.84 5.94 10.79
CA SER A 296 1.62 6.69 11.11
C SER A 296 1.94 7.98 11.90
N THR A 297 2.97 7.96 12.75
CA THR A 297 3.48 9.16 13.44
C THR A 297 4.03 10.20 12.46
N LEU A 298 4.82 9.76 11.46
CA LEU A 298 5.36 10.65 10.43
C LEU A 298 4.26 11.24 9.55
N LEU A 299 3.29 10.42 9.10
CA LEU A 299 2.14 10.93 8.35
C LEU A 299 1.33 11.95 9.15
N ASN A 300 1.07 11.66 10.44
CA ASN A 300 0.39 12.58 11.33
C ASN A 300 1.14 13.90 11.49
N ALA A 301 2.49 13.85 11.54
CA ALA A 301 3.32 15.06 11.61
C ALA A 301 3.29 15.87 10.30
N LEU A 302 3.32 15.20 9.13
CA LEU A 302 3.33 15.84 7.82
C LEU A 302 2.00 16.51 7.45
N PHE A 303 0.89 15.85 7.75
CA PHE A 303 -0.44 16.23 7.25
C PHE A 303 -1.45 16.59 8.35
N ALA A 304 -1.00 16.69 9.60
CA ALA A 304 -1.85 16.93 10.77
C ALA A 304 -3.05 15.96 10.83
N CYS A 305 -2.85 14.71 10.40
CA CYS A 305 -3.88 13.68 10.39
C CYS A 305 -3.88 12.87 11.71
N ARG A 306 -4.90 12.02 11.87
CA ARG A 306 -5.11 11.17 13.06
C ARG A 306 -5.11 9.69 12.68
N PHE A 307 -4.08 9.23 11.97
CA PHE A 307 -3.84 7.78 11.87
C PHE A 307 -3.58 7.21 13.26
N ALA A 308 -4.08 6.00 13.52
CA ALA A 308 -3.93 5.34 14.81
C ALA A 308 -2.44 5.14 15.12
N VAL A 309 -2.01 5.63 16.29
CA VAL A 309 -0.64 5.48 16.80
C VAL A 309 -0.72 4.82 18.18
N SER A 310 -0.45 3.51 18.26
CA SER A 310 -0.39 2.84 19.56
C SER A 310 0.66 1.72 19.61
N VAL A 311 1.26 1.54 20.79
CA VAL A 311 2.22 0.47 21.06
C VAL A 311 1.46 -0.86 21.15
N GLY A 312 1.75 -1.79 20.25
CA GLY A 312 1.13 -3.13 20.24
C GLY A 312 -0.12 -3.27 19.36
N CYS A 313 -0.71 -2.18 18.84
CA CYS A 313 -1.67 -2.28 17.74
C CYS A 313 -0.94 -1.84 16.48
N CYS A 314 -0.37 -2.79 15.77
CA CYS A 314 0.13 -2.50 14.44
C CYS A 314 -1.06 -2.34 13.53
N THR A 315 -1.07 -1.27 12.73
CA THR A 315 -1.96 -1.14 11.58
C THR A 315 -1.96 -2.46 10.84
N ARG A 316 -3.10 -3.14 10.75
CA ARG A 316 -3.26 -4.38 9.98
C ARG A 316 -3.99 -4.01 8.70
N GLY A 317 -3.39 -4.27 7.54
CA GLY A 317 -3.97 -3.88 6.25
C GLY A 317 -3.48 -2.53 5.72
N LEU A 318 -4.27 -1.93 4.83
CA LEU A 318 -4.00 -0.62 4.22
C LEU A 318 -5.12 0.34 4.55
N PHE A 319 -4.78 1.54 5.01
CA PHE A 319 -5.75 2.58 5.37
C PHE A 319 -5.58 3.81 4.49
N MET A 320 -6.69 4.30 3.97
CA MET A 320 -6.74 5.43 3.04
C MET A 320 -7.40 6.63 3.70
N ARG A 321 -6.90 7.83 3.38
CA ARG A 321 -7.52 9.11 3.73
C ARG A 321 -7.48 10.05 2.52
N LEU A 322 -8.57 10.79 2.28
CA LEU A 322 -8.65 11.83 1.24
C LEU A 322 -8.57 13.22 1.90
N LEU A 323 -7.63 14.05 1.45
CA LEU A 323 -7.38 15.39 1.98
C LEU A 323 -7.50 16.42 0.86
N PHE A 324 -8.57 17.22 0.87
CA PHE A 324 -8.73 18.33 -0.06
C PHE A 324 -7.72 19.44 0.24
N LEU A 325 -7.12 19.99 -0.82
CA LEU A 325 -6.17 21.09 -0.71
C LEU A 325 -6.89 22.44 -0.74
N GLU A 326 -6.31 23.43 -0.07
CA GLU A 326 -6.76 24.81 -0.23
C GLU A 326 -6.57 25.27 -1.68
N LYS A 327 -7.47 26.12 -2.18
CA LYS A 327 -7.51 26.54 -3.58
C LYS A 327 -6.15 27.04 -4.10
N ASN A 328 -5.46 27.86 -3.33
CA ASN A 328 -4.15 28.40 -3.72
C ASN A 328 -3.09 27.30 -3.89
N LEU A 329 -3.06 26.33 -2.98
CA LEU A 329 -2.13 25.20 -3.05
C LEU A 329 -2.52 24.26 -4.19
N SER A 330 -3.82 24.03 -4.37
CA SER A 330 -4.36 23.23 -5.46
C SER A 330 -3.97 23.79 -6.83
N ASP A 331 -4.12 25.09 -7.04
CA ASP A 331 -3.75 25.77 -8.28
C ASP A 331 -2.23 25.69 -8.54
N GLN A 332 -1.41 25.83 -7.50
CA GLN A 332 0.05 25.73 -7.60
C GLN A 332 0.55 24.32 -7.96
N LEU A 333 -0.10 23.29 -7.41
CA LEU A 333 0.30 21.90 -7.61
C LEU A 333 -0.40 21.27 -8.81
N GLY A 334 -1.53 21.81 -9.27
CA GLY A 334 -2.34 21.23 -10.33
C GLY A 334 -3.09 19.95 -9.91
N VAL A 335 -3.32 19.76 -8.61
CA VAL A 335 -4.12 18.67 -8.02
C VAL A 335 -5.09 19.24 -6.99
N ASP A 336 -6.21 18.59 -6.76
CA ASP A 336 -7.30 19.08 -5.89
C ASP A 336 -7.26 18.43 -4.49
N ALA A 337 -6.70 17.22 -4.39
CA ALA A 337 -6.60 16.49 -3.14
C ALA A 337 -5.38 15.56 -3.07
N PHE A 338 -4.93 15.27 -1.86
CA PHE A 338 -4.02 14.17 -1.57
C PHE A 338 -4.78 12.94 -1.10
N VAL A 339 -4.37 11.78 -1.60
CA VAL A 339 -4.77 10.48 -1.04
C VAL A 339 -3.60 9.95 -0.24
N LEU A 340 -3.76 9.82 1.07
CA LEU A 340 -2.75 9.23 1.94
C LEU A 340 -3.06 7.77 2.19
N ILE A 341 -2.06 6.90 2.02
CA ILE A 341 -2.16 5.46 2.28
C ILE A 341 -1.16 5.08 3.37
N ASP A 342 -1.66 4.78 4.57
CA ASP A 342 -0.87 4.19 5.65
C ASP A 342 -0.90 2.68 5.54
N THR A 343 0.27 2.04 5.66
CA THR A 343 0.40 0.59 5.50
C THR A 343 0.70 -0.11 6.81
N GLU A 344 0.29 -1.37 6.88
CA GLU A 344 0.81 -2.31 7.88
C GLU A 344 2.33 -2.30 7.91
N GLY A 345 2.86 -2.48 9.12
CA GLY A 345 4.29 -2.60 9.34
C GLY A 345 4.83 -3.92 8.86
N LEU A 346 5.84 -3.83 7.98
CA LEU A 346 6.49 -5.01 7.41
C LEU A 346 7.36 -5.71 8.45
N GLY A 347 7.51 -7.03 8.34
CA GLY A 347 8.52 -7.78 9.08
C GLY A 347 8.31 -7.80 10.60
N ALA A 348 7.11 -8.17 11.07
CA ALA A 348 6.90 -8.38 12.50
C ALA A 348 7.86 -9.43 13.06
N SER A 349 8.75 -9.05 13.98
CA SER A 349 9.75 -9.95 14.60
C SER A 349 9.15 -11.20 15.25
N GLU A 350 7.86 -11.18 15.58
CA GLU A 350 7.11 -12.29 16.18
C GLU A 350 6.62 -13.32 15.14
N LYS A 351 6.64 -12.97 13.84
CA LYS A 351 6.28 -13.82 12.69
C LYS A 351 7.40 -13.97 11.66
N MET A 352 8.63 -13.58 12.01
CA MET A 352 9.81 -13.92 11.21
C MET A 352 9.82 -15.45 11.04
N ASP A 353 9.96 -15.91 9.80
CA ASP A 353 9.90 -17.31 9.36
C ASP A 353 8.50 -17.91 9.08
N ASP A 354 7.42 -17.12 9.07
CA ASP A 354 6.11 -17.55 8.52
C ASP A 354 5.96 -17.15 7.04
N PRO A 355 6.03 -18.10 6.09
CA PRO A 355 5.98 -17.82 4.66
C PRO A 355 4.70 -17.07 4.22
N GLU A 356 3.55 -17.33 4.87
CA GLU A 356 2.28 -16.69 4.52
C GLU A 356 2.22 -15.24 4.99
N SER A 357 2.72 -14.94 6.20
CA SER A 357 2.82 -13.56 6.68
C SER A 357 3.76 -12.71 5.81
N GLU A 358 4.87 -13.28 5.34
CA GLU A 358 5.79 -12.58 4.46
C GLU A 358 5.20 -12.35 3.06
N LYS A 359 4.51 -13.36 2.52
CA LYS A 359 3.77 -13.25 1.27
C LYS A 359 2.77 -12.09 1.33
N LYS A 360 2.01 -12.01 2.42
CA LYS A 360 1.07 -10.92 2.67
C LYS A 360 1.75 -9.56 2.73
N ASN A 361 2.88 -9.43 3.42
CA ASN A 361 3.67 -8.20 3.48
C ASN A 361 4.14 -7.73 2.09
N ARG A 362 4.58 -8.67 1.24
CA ARG A 362 5.00 -8.37 -0.13
C ARG A 362 3.82 -7.92 -1.00
N ILE A 363 2.67 -8.58 -0.89
CA ILE A 363 1.42 -8.18 -1.57
C ILE A 363 1.01 -6.76 -1.15
N LEU A 364 1.00 -6.49 0.15
CA LEU A 364 0.69 -5.19 0.74
C LEU A 364 1.59 -4.08 0.17
N ALA A 365 2.91 -4.29 0.22
CA ALA A 365 3.87 -3.31 -0.27
C ALA A 365 3.76 -3.11 -1.78
N THR A 366 3.62 -4.19 -2.54
CA THR A 366 3.48 -4.14 -4.00
C THR A 366 2.24 -3.37 -4.41
N PHE A 367 1.11 -3.67 -3.78
CA PHE A 367 -0.15 -2.98 -4.04
C PHE A 367 -0.09 -1.50 -3.63
N ALA A 368 0.42 -1.18 -2.44
CA ALA A 368 0.54 0.20 -1.95
C ALA A 368 1.45 1.06 -2.85
N MET A 369 2.59 0.53 -3.28
CA MET A 369 3.48 1.22 -4.23
C MET A 369 2.78 1.40 -5.58
N GLY A 370 2.11 0.36 -6.06
CA GLY A 370 1.43 0.42 -7.35
C GLY A 370 0.40 1.54 -7.43
N VAL A 371 -0.46 1.65 -6.43
CA VAL A 371 -1.54 2.64 -6.45
C VAL A 371 -1.07 4.08 -6.16
N SER A 372 0.23 4.30 -5.93
CA SER A 372 0.80 5.58 -5.48
C SER A 372 1.49 6.38 -6.58
N ASN A 373 1.46 7.70 -6.44
CA ASN A 373 2.36 8.59 -7.18
C ASN A 373 3.72 8.71 -6.49
N LEU A 374 3.73 8.73 -5.16
CA LEU A 374 4.93 8.79 -4.33
C LEU A 374 4.82 7.77 -3.19
N THR A 375 5.87 6.99 -2.96
CA THR A 375 6.00 6.10 -1.80
C THR A 375 7.14 6.56 -0.90
N ILE A 376 6.79 6.84 0.36
CA ILE A 376 7.75 7.17 1.41
C ILE A 376 8.27 5.87 2.03
N LEU A 377 9.56 5.58 1.93
CA LEU A 377 10.20 4.45 2.62
C LEU A 377 10.74 4.91 3.97
N ASN A 378 10.04 4.58 5.05
CA ASN A 378 10.37 4.97 6.41
C ASN A 378 11.28 3.94 7.10
N VAL A 379 12.55 4.32 7.29
CA VAL A 379 13.61 3.48 7.84
C VAL A 379 13.98 3.97 9.24
N LEU A 380 13.66 3.17 10.26
CA LEU A 380 13.98 3.44 11.66
C LEU A 380 15.22 2.64 12.10
N GLY A 381 16.28 3.33 12.53
CA GLY A 381 17.38 2.71 13.27
C GLY A 381 18.60 2.28 12.46
N GLU A 382 19.46 1.47 13.10
CA GLU A 382 20.87 1.22 12.75
C GLU A 382 21.09 -0.14 12.04
N SER A 383 20.03 -0.96 11.91
CA SER A 383 20.10 -2.33 11.40
C SER A 383 20.27 -2.33 9.88
N THR A 384 21.41 -2.79 9.40
CA THR A 384 21.69 -2.99 7.96
C THR A 384 20.75 -4.02 7.34
N ARG A 385 20.23 -4.96 8.13
CA ARG A 385 19.30 -6.01 7.68
C ARG A 385 17.93 -5.42 7.33
N ASP A 386 17.36 -4.65 8.25
CA ASP A 386 16.03 -4.01 8.14
C ASP A 386 15.93 -3.10 6.92
N LEU A 387 17.00 -2.33 6.71
CA LEU A 387 17.17 -1.50 5.55
C LEU A 387 17.26 -2.34 4.28
N THR A 388 18.10 -3.37 4.26
CA THR A 388 18.26 -4.24 3.08
C THR A 388 16.90 -4.83 2.69
N GLU A 389 16.13 -5.35 3.65
CA GLU A 389 14.80 -5.94 3.39
C GLU A 389 13.81 -4.94 2.76
N ILE A 390 13.70 -3.72 3.30
CA ILE A 390 12.82 -2.68 2.73
C ILE A 390 13.28 -2.30 1.31
N LEU A 391 14.58 -2.11 1.11
CA LEU A 391 15.14 -1.69 -0.17
C LEU A 391 14.97 -2.76 -1.25
N GLN A 392 15.24 -4.01 -0.90
CA GLN A 392 15.06 -5.18 -1.76
C GLN A 392 13.60 -5.30 -2.21
N MET A 393 12.67 -5.21 -1.26
CA MET A 393 11.25 -5.25 -1.55
C MET A 393 10.84 -4.09 -2.46
N ALA A 394 11.35 -2.88 -2.25
CA ALA A 394 11.06 -1.73 -3.10
C ALA A 394 11.55 -1.95 -4.54
N ILE A 395 12.80 -2.40 -4.72
CA ILE A 395 13.39 -2.66 -6.06
C ILE A 395 12.60 -3.74 -6.80
N VAL A 396 12.32 -4.85 -6.13
CA VAL A 396 11.55 -5.97 -6.68
C VAL A 396 10.13 -5.53 -7.04
N THR A 397 9.50 -4.75 -6.17
CA THR A 397 8.16 -4.19 -6.41
C THR A 397 8.16 -3.30 -7.65
N MET A 398 9.14 -2.41 -7.79
CA MET A 398 9.23 -1.53 -8.95
C MET A 398 9.43 -2.28 -10.25
N ALA A 399 10.37 -3.23 -10.27
CA ALA A 399 10.60 -4.08 -11.44
C ALA A 399 9.34 -4.86 -11.84
N ARG A 400 8.44 -5.16 -10.89
CA ARG A 400 7.15 -5.82 -11.15
C ARG A 400 6.09 -4.87 -11.67
N LEU A 401 6.02 -3.66 -11.10
CA LEU A 401 5.07 -2.61 -11.48
C LEU A 401 5.32 -2.05 -12.90
N GLU A 402 6.52 -2.24 -13.45
CA GLU A 402 6.84 -1.91 -14.84
C GLU A 402 5.98 -2.69 -15.87
N LYS A 403 5.65 -3.96 -15.62
CA LYS A 403 4.77 -4.76 -16.49
C LYS A 403 3.36 -4.17 -16.62
N ALA A 404 2.96 -3.33 -15.67
CA ALA A 404 1.65 -2.69 -15.61
C ALA A 404 1.68 -1.21 -16.02
N GLU A 405 2.79 -0.73 -16.62
CA GLU A 405 3.04 0.67 -16.97
C GLU A 405 2.96 1.63 -15.77
N MET A 406 3.48 1.20 -14.62
CA MET A 406 3.36 1.94 -13.36
C MET A 406 4.71 2.43 -12.85
N ALA A 407 4.81 3.73 -12.61
CA ALA A 407 6.01 4.39 -12.13
C ALA A 407 5.75 5.20 -10.85
N PRO A 408 5.59 4.55 -9.68
CA PRO A 408 5.62 5.30 -8.42
C PRO A 408 7.03 5.85 -8.18
N ASP A 409 7.11 7.11 -7.75
CA ASP A 409 8.37 7.69 -7.28
C ASP A 409 8.63 7.27 -5.83
N ILE A 410 9.89 7.29 -5.39
CA ILE A 410 10.30 6.87 -4.06
C ILE A 410 11.02 8.01 -3.35
N LEU A 411 10.69 8.20 -2.07
CA LEU A 411 11.42 9.07 -1.16
C LEU A 411 11.75 8.32 0.13
N MET A 412 13.03 8.22 0.47
CA MET A 412 13.50 7.54 1.67
C MET A 412 13.57 8.51 2.84
N VAL A 413 13.05 8.09 4.00
CA VAL A 413 13.16 8.81 5.25
C VAL A 413 13.93 7.95 6.25
N GLN A 414 15.12 8.40 6.64
CA GLN A 414 15.98 7.69 7.57
C GLN A 414 16.07 8.43 8.91
N HIS A 415 15.66 7.77 9.99
CA HIS A 415 15.77 8.31 11.35
C HIS A 415 17.14 7.99 11.94
N ILE A 416 17.91 9.04 12.27
CA ILE A 416 19.28 8.95 12.77
C ILE A 416 19.29 8.96 14.31
N SER A 417 20.16 8.14 14.92
CA SER A 417 20.49 8.17 16.35
C SER A 417 21.78 8.98 16.61
N GLU A 418 21.94 9.52 17.83
CA GLU A 418 23.16 10.26 18.22
C GLU A 418 24.46 9.47 18.02
N ARG A 419 24.40 8.14 17.97
CA ARG A 419 25.56 7.24 17.85
C ARG A 419 26.11 7.13 16.41
N ASN A 420 25.35 7.57 15.40
CA ASN A 420 25.60 7.19 14.00
C ASN A 420 25.87 8.36 13.02
N LYS A 421 26.34 9.51 13.51
CA LYS A 421 26.82 10.60 12.63
C LYS A 421 27.93 10.17 11.65
N ALA A 422 28.57 9.01 11.83
CA ALA A 422 29.63 8.51 10.95
C ALA A 422 29.16 7.54 9.83
N LYS A 423 27.91 7.05 9.84
CA LYS A 423 27.37 6.07 8.86
C LYS A 423 26.24 6.65 7.99
N LEU A 424 26.32 7.94 7.69
CA LEU A 424 25.23 8.74 7.13
C LEU A 424 24.86 8.40 5.67
N SER A 425 25.75 7.78 4.88
CA SER A 425 25.52 7.52 3.44
C SER A 425 25.37 6.03 3.07
N GLU A 426 25.60 5.11 4.01
CA GLU A 426 25.58 3.67 3.72
C GLU A 426 24.24 3.18 3.15
N PRO A 427 23.06 3.70 3.59
CA PRO A 427 21.78 3.22 3.07
C PRO A 427 21.44 3.63 1.66
N GLU A 428 21.61 4.91 1.36
CA GLU A 428 21.39 5.46 0.03
C GLU A 428 22.39 4.87 -0.96
N GLU A 429 23.65 4.66 -0.54
CA GLU A 429 24.67 4.03 -1.35
C GLU A 429 24.34 2.56 -1.65
N LYS A 430 23.89 1.78 -0.65
CA LYS A 430 23.44 0.40 -0.88
C LYS A 430 22.22 0.35 -1.79
N PHE A 431 21.27 1.25 -1.62
CA PHE A 431 20.12 1.35 -2.52
C PHE A 431 20.54 1.69 -3.94
N ARG A 432 21.46 2.65 -4.10
CA ARG A 432 22.03 3.07 -5.38
C ARG A 432 22.73 1.91 -6.09
N ILE A 433 23.58 1.16 -5.38
CA ILE A 433 24.27 -0.01 -5.94
C ILE A 433 23.25 -1.04 -6.43
N ALA A 434 22.29 -1.42 -5.58
CA ALA A 434 21.26 -2.40 -5.93
C ALA A 434 20.36 -1.92 -7.09
N LEU A 435 20.03 -0.63 -7.13
CA LEU A 435 19.26 -0.03 -8.23
C LEU A 435 20.05 -0.02 -9.54
N GLN A 436 21.33 0.36 -9.52
CA GLN A 436 22.18 0.36 -10.71
C GLN A 436 22.37 -1.03 -11.29
N GLU A 437 22.41 -2.05 -10.45
CA GLU A 437 22.47 -3.44 -10.88
C GLU A 437 21.13 -3.89 -11.48
N ALA A 438 20.00 -3.54 -10.86
CA ALA A 438 18.68 -3.78 -11.44
C ALA A 438 18.50 -3.07 -12.81
N LEU A 439 19.02 -1.84 -12.95
CA LEU A 439 19.03 -1.10 -14.21
C LEU A 439 19.85 -1.78 -15.29
N LYS A 440 21.10 -2.18 -15.00
CA LYS A 440 21.94 -2.91 -15.96
C LYS A 440 21.26 -4.15 -16.48
N VAL A 441 20.57 -4.86 -15.60
CA VAL A 441 19.84 -6.09 -15.94
C VAL A 441 18.66 -5.79 -16.85
N ALA A 442 17.95 -4.69 -16.60
CA ALA A 442 16.82 -4.29 -17.42
C ALA A 442 17.27 -3.72 -18.78
N GLU A 443 18.38 -2.97 -18.84
CA GLU A 443 18.98 -2.44 -20.08
C GLU A 443 19.61 -3.54 -20.96
N GLU A 444 20.16 -4.61 -20.36
CA GLU A 444 20.67 -5.77 -21.11
C GLU A 444 19.55 -6.62 -21.77
N GLN A 445 18.27 -6.38 -21.42
CA GLN A 445 17.08 -7.07 -21.95
C GLN A 445 16.37 -6.30 -23.08
N ASP A 446 16.95 -5.20 -23.57
CA ASP A 446 16.25 -4.13 -24.30
C ASP A 446 16.21 -4.29 -25.84
N ILE A 447 16.49 -5.48 -26.39
CA ILE A 447 16.40 -5.69 -27.84
C ILE A 447 15.51 -6.91 -28.09
N GLU A 448 14.25 -6.63 -28.45
CA GLU A 448 13.38 -7.52 -29.26
C GLU A 448 12.29 -8.39 -28.57
N MET A 449 11.82 -8.13 -27.32
CA MET A 449 10.73 -8.93 -26.72
C MET A 449 9.59 -8.19 -25.97
N GLY A 450 9.42 -6.88 -26.12
CA GLY A 450 8.17 -6.22 -25.70
C GLY A 450 7.90 -6.19 -24.18
N ILE A 451 8.94 -6.28 -23.35
CA ILE A 451 8.91 -5.75 -21.98
C ILE A 451 9.38 -4.31 -22.07
N PHE A 452 8.43 -3.38 -22.20
CA PHE A 452 8.75 -1.96 -22.29
C PHE A 452 8.79 -1.34 -20.89
N ASN A 453 9.90 -0.65 -20.62
CA ASN A 453 9.98 0.66 -19.96
C ASN A 453 10.72 0.71 -18.60
N THR A 454 12.06 0.83 -18.63
CA THR A 454 12.96 1.15 -17.49
C THR A 454 12.76 2.54 -16.87
N LYS A 455 11.73 3.29 -17.29
CA LYS A 455 11.48 4.67 -16.83
C LYS A 455 11.42 4.77 -15.31
N CYS A 456 10.84 3.80 -14.61
CA CYS A 456 10.68 3.84 -13.15
C CYS A 456 12.05 3.83 -12.47
N LEU A 457 12.90 2.89 -12.87
CA LEU A 457 14.25 2.75 -12.33
C LEU A 457 15.15 3.93 -12.74
N HIS A 458 15.01 4.46 -13.96
CA HIS A 458 15.75 5.65 -14.40
C HIS A 458 15.35 6.93 -13.67
N ILE A 459 14.05 7.12 -13.39
CA ILE A 459 13.57 8.26 -12.58
C ILE A 459 14.25 8.26 -11.21
N LEU A 460 14.38 7.08 -10.59
CA LEU A 460 15.08 6.96 -9.32
C LEU A 460 16.58 7.16 -9.41
N ASP A 461 17.24 6.62 -10.43
CA ASP A 461 18.68 6.85 -10.62
C ASP A 461 18.98 8.35 -10.83
N GLU A 462 18.14 9.07 -11.57
CA GLU A 462 18.23 10.53 -11.63
C GLU A 462 18.03 11.21 -10.27
N ARG A 463 17.05 10.74 -9.49
CA ARG A 463 16.74 11.28 -8.16
C ARG A 463 17.90 11.07 -7.19
N ILE A 464 18.56 9.91 -7.25
CA ILE A 464 19.78 9.62 -6.50
C ILE A 464 20.92 10.53 -6.95
N LYS A 465 21.15 10.67 -8.26
CA LYS A 465 22.18 11.56 -8.81
C LYS A 465 22.00 13.01 -8.38
N LYS A 466 20.76 13.45 -8.16
CA LYS A 466 20.39 14.79 -7.67
C LYS A 466 20.40 14.92 -6.13
N GLY A 467 20.65 13.83 -5.39
CA GLY A 467 20.58 13.81 -3.92
C GLY A 467 19.19 14.08 -3.37
N GLN A 468 18.14 13.73 -4.11
CA GLN A 468 16.73 13.99 -3.78
C GLN A 468 16.01 12.77 -3.23
N LEU A 469 16.68 11.60 -3.22
CA LEU A 469 16.09 10.35 -2.76
C LEU A 469 15.97 10.29 -1.23
N LEU A 470 17.01 10.69 -0.50
CA LEU A 470 17.11 10.51 0.94
C LEU A 470 16.81 11.80 1.72
N LYS A 471 15.95 11.69 2.74
CA LYS A 471 15.72 12.69 3.78
C LYS A 471 16.10 12.11 5.13
N GLN A 472 17.02 12.80 5.79
CA GLN A 472 17.54 12.38 7.09
C GLN A 472 16.80 13.10 8.21
N PHE A 473 16.33 12.32 9.17
CA PHE A 473 15.57 12.80 10.32
C PHE A 473 16.42 12.72 11.58
N ARG A 474 16.54 13.84 12.27
CA ARG A 474 17.18 13.95 13.58
C ARG A 474 16.29 13.31 14.65
N PRO A 475 16.81 12.99 15.85
CA PRO A 475 16.02 12.33 16.88
C PRO A 475 14.72 13.09 17.22
N PHE A 476 13.63 12.35 17.39
CA PHE A 476 12.31 12.90 17.71
C PHE A 476 12.26 13.72 19.01
N LYS A 477 13.16 13.44 19.97
CA LYS A 477 13.26 14.13 21.26
C LYS A 477 14.69 14.62 21.52
N ASN A 478 14.83 15.73 22.24
CA ASN A 478 16.14 16.23 22.71
C ASN A 478 16.59 15.47 23.97
N GLY A 479 16.93 14.19 23.82
CA GLY A 479 17.45 13.32 24.87
C GLY A 479 16.74 11.97 24.98
N ALA A 480 17.35 11.04 25.73
CA ALA A 480 16.91 9.64 25.83
C ALA A 480 15.82 9.38 26.90
N THR A 481 15.38 10.39 27.65
CA THR A 481 14.40 10.21 28.73
C THR A 481 12.97 10.28 28.22
N VAL A 482 12.04 9.61 28.92
CA VAL A 482 10.60 9.63 28.58
C VAL A 482 10.06 11.08 28.57
N TYR A 483 10.59 11.92 29.48
CA TYR A 483 10.25 13.33 29.65
C TYR A 483 11.05 14.29 28.75
N ALA A 484 11.91 13.75 27.86
CA ALA A 484 12.65 14.59 26.94
C ALA A 484 11.66 15.32 26.02
N PRO A 485 11.89 16.62 25.78
CA PRO A 485 11.00 17.43 24.97
C PRO A 485 11.03 17.01 23.49
N PRO A 486 10.01 17.37 22.71
CA PRO A 486 10.08 17.28 21.24
C PRO A 486 11.28 18.05 20.70
N SER A 487 11.87 17.53 19.62
CA SER A 487 13.01 18.11 18.93
C SER A 487 12.55 19.16 17.91
N GLU A 488 13.02 20.39 18.03
CA GLU A 488 12.82 21.44 17.00
C GLU A 488 13.44 21.04 15.67
N GLN A 489 14.60 20.39 15.75
CA GLN A 489 15.31 19.85 14.60
C GLN A 489 14.48 18.80 13.85
N TYR A 490 13.78 17.92 14.57
CA TYR A 490 12.85 16.99 13.95
C TYR A 490 11.70 17.71 13.25
N HIS A 491 11.20 18.81 13.82
CA HIS A 491 10.15 19.62 13.19
C HIS A 491 10.64 20.25 11.88
N GLU A 492 11.84 20.82 11.86
CA GLU A 492 12.47 21.30 10.62
C GLU A 492 12.57 20.18 9.58
N ASP A 493 12.95 18.96 9.99
CA ASP A 493 13.05 17.81 9.07
C ASP A 493 11.69 17.42 8.49
N VAL A 494 10.61 17.49 9.29
CA VAL A 494 9.23 17.29 8.82
C VAL A 494 8.83 18.36 7.80
N VAL A 495 9.15 19.63 8.06
CA VAL A 495 8.84 20.74 7.13
C VAL A 495 9.61 20.56 5.82
N ASN A 496 10.91 20.26 5.89
CA ASN A 496 11.74 20.00 4.72
C ASN A 496 11.24 18.80 3.89
N LEU A 497 10.76 17.74 4.56
CA LEU A 497 10.14 16.59 3.92
C LEU A 497 8.83 16.99 3.23
N TYR A 498 7.98 17.76 3.91
CA TYR A 498 6.73 18.26 3.35
C TYR A 498 6.97 19.10 2.09
N GLU A 499 7.92 20.05 2.12
CA GLU A 499 8.31 20.84 0.95
C GLU A 499 8.81 19.98 -0.21
N SER A 500 9.56 18.91 0.09
CA SER A 500 10.03 17.97 -0.92
C SER A 500 8.87 17.23 -1.58
N ILE A 501 7.90 16.76 -0.79
CA ILE A 501 6.67 16.13 -1.29
C ILE A 501 5.86 17.10 -2.18
N LEU A 502 5.76 18.37 -1.79
CA LEU A 502 5.09 19.39 -2.61
C LEU A 502 5.81 19.60 -3.94
N ALA A 503 7.15 19.66 -3.93
CA ALA A 503 7.95 19.78 -5.14
C ALA A 503 7.78 18.56 -6.05
N ASP A 504 7.78 17.35 -5.50
CA ASP A 504 7.53 16.10 -6.24
C ASP A 504 6.13 16.09 -6.85
N CYS A 505 5.11 16.48 -6.09
CA CYS A 505 3.75 16.61 -6.59
C CYS A 505 3.67 17.60 -7.76
N LYS A 506 4.32 18.76 -7.62
CA LYS A 506 4.33 19.79 -8.66
C LYS A 506 4.98 19.29 -9.94
N ASN A 507 6.15 18.65 -9.82
CA ASN A 507 6.96 18.15 -10.93
C ASN A 507 6.45 16.83 -11.51
N SER A 508 5.59 16.12 -10.79
CA SER A 508 5.03 14.87 -11.26
C SER A 508 4.23 15.09 -12.54
N ARG A 509 4.63 14.34 -13.58
CA ARG A 509 3.92 14.28 -14.85
C ARG A 509 2.63 13.45 -14.76
N ARG A 510 2.51 12.62 -13.72
CA ARG A 510 1.42 11.68 -13.53
C ARG A 510 0.46 12.23 -12.46
N LYS A 511 -0.41 13.14 -12.88
CA LYS A 511 -1.55 13.58 -12.07
C LYS A 511 -2.78 12.90 -12.65
N ILE A 512 -3.47 12.15 -11.82
CA ILE A 512 -4.57 11.27 -12.26
C ILE A 512 -5.88 11.78 -11.69
N GLU A 513 -6.97 11.58 -12.43
CA GLU A 513 -8.30 11.79 -11.87
C GLU A 513 -8.66 10.65 -10.91
N PHE A 514 -9.37 10.96 -9.83
CA PHE A 514 -9.80 9.97 -8.83
C PHE A 514 -10.63 8.84 -9.44
N SER A 515 -11.42 9.16 -10.47
CA SER A 515 -12.20 8.20 -11.26
C SER A 515 -11.31 7.17 -11.95
N GLU A 516 -10.27 7.63 -12.64
CA GLU A 516 -9.30 6.79 -13.33
C GLU A 516 -8.50 5.95 -12.32
N TRP A 517 -8.04 6.56 -11.22
CA TRP A 517 -7.35 5.85 -10.15
C TRP A 517 -8.20 4.72 -9.54
N ASN A 518 -9.49 4.99 -9.29
CA ASN A 518 -10.43 3.99 -8.79
C ASN A 518 -10.62 2.82 -9.77
N SER A 519 -10.68 3.08 -11.08
CA SER A 519 -10.74 2.04 -12.10
C SER A 519 -9.47 1.19 -12.14
N LEU A 520 -8.30 1.80 -11.95
CA LEU A 520 -7.02 1.11 -11.96
C LEU A 520 -6.80 0.22 -10.73
N ILE A 521 -7.27 0.64 -9.55
CA ILE A 521 -7.11 -0.11 -8.29
C ILE A 521 -7.56 -1.57 -8.40
N GLN A 522 -8.68 -1.83 -9.07
CA GLN A 522 -9.23 -3.19 -9.18
C GLN A 522 -8.34 -4.06 -10.07
N GLY A 523 -7.86 -3.50 -11.19
CA GLY A 523 -6.90 -4.18 -12.07
C GLY A 523 -5.61 -4.50 -11.33
N TYR A 524 -5.09 -3.54 -10.55
CA TYR A 524 -3.89 -3.74 -9.75
C TYR A 524 -4.07 -4.78 -8.66
N TRP A 525 -5.20 -4.75 -7.95
CA TRP A 525 -5.49 -5.76 -6.95
C TRP A 525 -5.53 -7.16 -7.54
N ARG A 526 -6.19 -7.35 -8.70
CA ARG A 526 -6.24 -8.66 -9.37
C ARG A 526 -4.87 -9.13 -9.84
N ALA A 527 -4.07 -8.23 -10.42
CA ALA A 527 -2.71 -8.56 -10.85
C ALA A 527 -1.85 -9.01 -9.67
N VAL A 528 -1.83 -8.24 -8.58
CA VAL A 528 -1.09 -8.59 -7.37
C VAL A 528 -1.67 -9.84 -6.70
N SER A 529 -2.98 -10.06 -6.66
CA SER A 529 -3.58 -11.22 -5.97
C SER A 529 -3.28 -12.56 -6.64
N LEU A 530 -3.16 -12.57 -7.97
CA LEU A 530 -2.90 -13.77 -8.77
C LEU A 530 -1.41 -14.09 -8.87
N GLU A 531 -0.54 -13.17 -8.48
CA GLU A 531 0.91 -13.35 -8.56
C GLU A 531 1.44 -14.31 -7.48
N ASN A 532 2.35 -15.18 -7.90
CA ASN A 532 3.03 -16.09 -6.98
C ASN A 532 4.23 -15.38 -6.33
N PHE A 533 4.02 -14.77 -5.16
CA PHE A 533 5.07 -14.14 -4.34
C PHE A 533 5.99 -15.16 -3.61
N ALA A 534 6.16 -16.38 -4.15
CA ALA A 534 6.93 -17.46 -3.55
C ALA A 534 8.43 -17.14 -3.39
N VAL A 535 8.96 -16.16 -4.13
CA VAL A 535 10.38 -15.80 -4.05
C VAL A 535 10.60 -14.87 -2.85
N HIS A 536 11.15 -15.45 -1.79
CA HIS A 536 11.75 -14.73 -0.67
C HIS A 536 13.23 -14.49 -0.98
N PHE A 537 13.70 -13.25 -0.90
CA PHE A 537 15.11 -12.91 -1.06
C PHE A 537 15.74 -12.70 0.31
N LYS A 538 16.44 -13.70 0.85
CA LYS A 538 17.12 -13.63 2.16
C LYS A 538 18.30 -12.66 2.15
N ASN A 539 18.82 -12.34 0.98
CA ASN A 539 19.98 -11.47 0.79
C ASN A 539 20.04 -10.92 -0.64
N ILE A 540 20.88 -9.91 -0.87
CA ILE A 540 21.05 -9.27 -2.17
C ILE A 540 21.58 -10.29 -3.21
N LYS A 541 22.29 -11.33 -2.76
CA LYS A 541 22.74 -12.43 -3.61
C LYS A 541 21.58 -13.23 -4.20
N GLU A 542 20.51 -13.47 -3.48
CA GLU A 542 19.32 -14.15 -4.03
C GLU A 542 18.58 -13.25 -5.04
N ILE A 543 18.65 -11.91 -4.88
CA ILE A 543 18.20 -10.97 -5.91
C ILE A 543 19.08 -11.09 -7.15
N TYR A 544 20.40 -11.13 -6.99
CA TYR A 544 21.32 -11.38 -8.11
C TYR A 544 21.03 -12.71 -8.80
N GLU A 545 20.74 -13.76 -8.04
CA GLU A 545 20.43 -15.08 -8.59
C GLU A 545 19.09 -15.11 -9.32
N PHE A 546 18.06 -14.41 -8.82
CA PHE A 546 16.79 -14.28 -9.53
C PHE A 546 16.90 -13.42 -10.78
N ILE A 547 17.67 -12.34 -10.71
CA ILE A 547 18.03 -11.50 -11.84
C ILE A 547 18.75 -12.33 -12.91
N GLU A 548 19.77 -13.10 -12.51
CA GLU A 548 20.58 -13.95 -13.39
C GLU A 548 19.76 -15.10 -13.99
N LEU A 549 18.89 -15.71 -13.20
CA LEU A 549 17.91 -16.69 -13.68
C LEU A 549 16.97 -16.05 -14.72
N GLY A 550 16.50 -14.82 -14.47
CA GLY A 550 15.73 -14.02 -15.42
C GLY A 550 16.48 -13.80 -16.74
N LYS A 551 17.78 -13.46 -16.69
CA LYS A 551 18.64 -13.30 -17.89
C LYS A 551 18.69 -14.60 -18.71
N ARG A 552 18.95 -15.73 -18.04
CA ARG A 552 19.09 -17.03 -18.70
C ARG A 552 17.78 -17.53 -19.31
N ILE A 553 16.66 -17.37 -18.59
CA ILE A 553 15.32 -17.70 -19.12
C ILE A 553 15.01 -16.86 -20.36
N THR A 554 15.32 -15.56 -20.32
CA THR A 554 15.07 -14.64 -21.44
C THR A 554 15.91 -15.03 -22.67
N LYS A 555 17.21 -15.27 -22.48
CA LYS A 555 18.11 -15.74 -23.54
C LYS A 555 17.64 -17.04 -24.22
N VAL A 556 17.10 -17.98 -23.43
CA VAL A 556 16.47 -19.21 -23.96
C VAL A 556 15.21 -18.87 -24.77
N LYS A 557 14.32 -18.02 -24.26
CA LYS A 557 13.10 -17.59 -24.96
C LYS A 557 13.38 -16.86 -26.28
N GLU A 558 14.37 -15.97 -26.30
CA GLU A 558 14.81 -15.29 -27.52
C GLU A 558 15.31 -16.28 -28.57
N THR A 559 16.16 -17.22 -28.15
CA THR A 559 16.73 -18.21 -29.05
C THR A 559 15.65 -19.15 -29.60
N ILE A 560 14.65 -19.49 -28.78
CA ILE A 560 13.44 -20.20 -29.21
C ILE A 560 12.68 -19.38 -30.26
N SER A 561 12.42 -18.10 -29.99
CA SER A 561 11.67 -17.21 -30.89
C SER A 561 12.40 -17.05 -32.24
N ARG A 562 13.73 -16.89 -32.23
CA ARG A 562 14.57 -16.87 -33.44
C ARG A 562 14.51 -18.18 -34.21
N ALA A 563 14.51 -19.32 -33.53
CA ALA A 563 14.36 -20.62 -34.17
C ALA A 563 12.99 -20.76 -34.85
N PHE A 564 11.90 -20.39 -34.15
CA PHE A 564 10.56 -20.39 -34.74
C PHE A 564 10.45 -19.44 -35.94
N LEU A 565 11.01 -18.23 -35.88
CA LEU A 565 11.01 -17.29 -36.99
C LEU A 565 11.74 -17.86 -38.22
N LYS A 566 12.91 -18.47 -38.01
CA LYS A 566 13.70 -19.07 -39.10
C LYS A 566 12.99 -20.25 -39.75
N HIS A 567 12.33 -21.08 -38.94
CA HIS A 567 11.52 -22.19 -39.45
C HIS A 567 10.27 -21.68 -40.18
N GLU A 568 9.61 -20.63 -39.68
CA GLU A 568 8.52 -19.94 -40.36
C GLU A 568 8.96 -19.46 -41.76
N GLU A 569 10.10 -18.78 -41.85
CA GLU A 569 10.66 -18.31 -43.13
C GLU A 569 10.98 -19.46 -44.10
N SER A 570 11.57 -20.55 -43.60
CA SER A 570 11.90 -21.73 -44.41
C SER A 570 10.63 -22.39 -44.97
N VAL A 571 9.62 -22.59 -44.12
CA VAL A 571 8.33 -23.16 -44.52
C VAL A 571 7.63 -22.23 -45.52
N MET A 572 7.66 -20.91 -45.31
CA MET A 572 7.11 -19.95 -46.26
C MET A 572 7.81 -20.00 -47.63
N GLN A 573 9.13 -20.13 -47.68
CA GLN A 573 9.87 -20.25 -48.93
C GLN A 573 9.51 -21.53 -49.68
N GLU A 574 9.36 -22.65 -48.97
CA GLU A 574 8.99 -23.93 -49.57
C GLU A 574 7.54 -23.95 -50.06
N ILE A 575 6.61 -23.36 -49.31
CA ILE A 575 5.23 -23.15 -49.77
C ILE A 575 5.21 -22.29 -51.03
N ARG A 576 5.96 -21.18 -51.06
CA ARG A 576 6.04 -20.30 -52.24
C ARG A 576 6.61 -21.00 -53.46
N SER A 577 7.67 -21.80 -53.32
CA SER A 577 8.26 -22.53 -54.44
C SER A 577 7.30 -23.57 -55.00
N LYS A 578 6.56 -24.29 -54.13
CA LYS A 578 5.51 -25.22 -54.54
C LYS A 578 4.37 -24.53 -55.26
N LEU A 579 3.94 -23.35 -54.80
CA LEU A 579 2.92 -22.54 -55.45
C LEU A 579 3.36 -22.01 -56.82
N GLN A 580 4.63 -21.60 -56.97
CA GLN A 580 5.18 -21.12 -58.25
C GLN A 580 5.33 -22.23 -59.29
N ASN A 581 5.60 -23.46 -58.85
CA ASN A 581 5.72 -24.62 -59.73
C ASN A 581 4.36 -25.29 -60.05
N TRP A 582 3.26 -24.72 -59.56
CA TRP A 582 1.92 -25.28 -59.75
C TRP A 582 1.22 -24.66 -60.98
N SER A 583 0.77 -25.50 -61.91
CA SER A 583 0.01 -25.09 -63.11
C SER A 583 -1.48 -25.30 -62.90
N PRO A 584 -2.35 -24.31 -63.19
CA PRO A 584 -3.78 -24.41 -62.94
C PRO A 584 -4.51 -25.16 -64.07
N ASP A 585 -4.30 -26.47 -64.20
CA ASP A 585 -5.10 -27.33 -65.08
C ASP A 585 -6.12 -28.17 -64.27
N ASN A 586 -7.20 -27.51 -63.89
CA ASN A 586 -8.55 -28.05 -63.64
C ASN A 586 -8.69 -29.45 -62.99
N ARG A 587 -8.46 -29.60 -61.66
CA ARG A 587 -9.25 -30.52 -60.79
C ARG A 587 -9.30 -30.03 -59.32
N ALA A 588 -10.50 -29.96 -58.74
CA ALA A 588 -10.72 -29.71 -57.30
C ALA A 588 -10.01 -30.71 -56.37
N ASN A 589 -9.66 -31.89 -56.89
CA ASN A 589 -8.93 -32.94 -56.16
C ASN A 589 -7.41 -32.69 -56.07
N GLU A 590 -6.87 -31.77 -56.89
CA GLU A 590 -5.44 -31.39 -56.84
C GLU A 590 -5.21 -30.22 -55.87
N ASN A 591 -6.18 -29.30 -55.74
CA ASN A 591 -6.13 -28.23 -54.72
C ASN A 591 -6.19 -28.80 -53.30
N SER A 592 -7.03 -29.82 -53.06
CA SER A 592 -7.09 -30.50 -51.76
C SER A 592 -5.79 -31.26 -51.43
N ARG A 593 -5.14 -31.84 -52.46
CA ARG A 593 -3.85 -32.52 -52.32
C ARG A 593 -2.70 -31.55 -52.03
N LEU A 594 -2.62 -30.44 -52.77
CA LEU A 594 -1.64 -29.38 -52.54
C LEU A 594 -1.81 -28.75 -51.15
N ARG A 595 -3.07 -28.51 -50.74
CA ARG A 595 -3.40 -28.01 -49.40
C ARG A 595 -2.94 -28.99 -48.31
N ASN A 596 -3.22 -30.28 -48.46
CA ASN A 596 -2.78 -31.30 -47.50
C ASN A 596 -1.25 -31.43 -47.46
N GLU A 597 -0.56 -31.28 -48.58
CA GLU A 597 0.91 -31.26 -48.61
C GLU A 597 1.49 -30.02 -47.93
N CYS A 598 0.90 -28.84 -48.14
CA CYS A 598 1.34 -27.61 -47.49
C CYS A 598 1.05 -27.63 -45.98
N LEU A 599 -0.10 -28.19 -45.56
CA LEU A 599 -0.41 -28.39 -44.14
C LEU A 599 0.59 -29.34 -43.47
N LYS A 600 0.97 -30.43 -44.14
CA LYS A 600 2.03 -31.33 -43.65
C LYS A 600 3.39 -30.63 -43.54
N LEU A 601 3.71 -29.70 -44.45
CA LEU A 601 4.93 -28.89 -44.34
C LEU A 601 4.90 -27.93 -43.16
N VAL A 602 3.74 -27.37 -42.82
CA VAL A 602 3.58 -26.53 -41.62
C VAL A 602 3.71 -27.36 -40.34
N GLU A 603 3.13 -28.55 -40.30
CA GLU A 603 3.27 -29.46 -39.16
C GLU A 603 4.72 -29.92 -38.97
N LEU A 604 5.34 -30.50 -40.00
CA LEU A 604 6.70 -31.07 -39.91
C LEU A 604 7.80 -30.00 -39.82
N GLY A 605 7.63 -28.86 -40.50
CA GLY A 605 8.66 -27.83 -40.60
C GLY A 605 8.92 -27.06 -39.31
N ILE A 606 8.01 -27.15 -38.34
CA ILE A 606 8.10 -26.42 -37.05
C ILE A 606 8.30 -27.40 -35.88
N GLU A 607 8.04 -28.70 -36.09
CA GLU A 607 8.19 -29.78 -35.11
C GLU A 607 9.65 -29.95 -34.63
N ASP A 608 10.62 -29.63 -35.50
CA ASP A 608 12.05 -29.63 -35.15
C ASP A 608 12.41 -28.70 -33.98
N VAL A 609 11.65 -27.60 -33.80
CA VAL A 609 11.85 -26.65 -32.67
C VAL A 609 11.27 -27.21 -31.37
N LEU A 610 10.22 -28.05 -31.44
CA LEU A 610 9.61 -28.71 -30.29
C LEU A 610 10.54 -29.79 -29.70
N ASN A 611 11.14 -30.61 -30.56
CA ASN A 611 11.88 -31.79 -30.13
C ASN A 611 13.38 -31.55 -29.90
N CYS A 612 13.96 -30.45 -30.39
CA CYS A 612 15.40 -30.15 -30.23
C CYS A 612 16.30 -31.36 -30.59
N ASP A 613 15.88 -32.16 -31.58
CA ASP A 613 16.48 -33.45 -31.88
C ASP A 613 17.86 -33.29 -32.51
N ASN A 614 18.74 -34.27 -32.26
CA ASN A 614 20.14 -34.30 -32.70
C ASN A 614 20.32 -34.22 -34.22
N ASN A 615 19.24 -34.38 -35.01
CA ASN A 615 19.26 -34.38 -36.47
C ASN A 615 18.81 -33.05 -37.11
N SER A 616 18.47 -32.01 -36.33
CA SER A 616 18.16 -30.71 -36.94
C SER A 616 19.42 -30.06 -37.52
N ASN A 617 19.48 -29.90 -38.85
CA ASN A 617 20.54 -29.15 -39.54
C ASN A 617 20.42 -27.62 -39.32
N CYS A 618 19.43 -27.17 -38.54
CA CYS A 618 19.21 -25.76 -38.23
C CYS A 618 20.18 -25.23 -37.17
N GLY A 619 20.97 -24.21 -37.54
CA GLY A 619 21.89 -23.54 -36.62
C GLY A 619 21.22 -22.84 -35.43
N GLU A 620 19.96 -22.41 -35.56
CA GLU A 620 19.23 -21.78 -34.44
C GLU A 620 18.70 -22.82 -33.45
N CYS A 621 18.21 -23.98 -33.91
CA CYS A 621 17.82 -25.08 -33.02
C CYS A 621 19.00 -25.62 -32.19
N LYS A 622 20.21 -25.67 -32.77
CA LYS A 622 21.44 -26.02 -32.04
C LYS A 622 21.75 -25.01 -30.93
N LYS A 623 21.52 -23.71 -31.17
CA LYS A 623 21.67 -22.66 -30.14
C LYS A 623 20.60 -22.81 -29.05
N VAL A 624 19.34 -23.08 -29.41
CA VAL A 624 18.26 -23.34 -28.43
C VAL A 624 18.67 -24.48 -27.49
N LYS A 625 19.19 -25.57 -28.04
CA LYS A 625 19.67 -26.72 -27.26
C LYS A 625 20.80 -26.33 -26.32
N LYS A 626 21.81 -25.60 -26.81
CA LYS A 626 22.95 -25.15 -26.01
C LYS A 626 22.51 -24.28 -24.82
N GLU A 627 21.67 -23.29 -25.09
CA GLU A 627 21.18 -22.35 -24.06
C GLU A 627 20.28 -23.06 -23.02
N ARG A 628 19.49 -24.05 -23.44
CA ARG A 628 18.71 -24.89 -22.52
C ARG A 628 19.60 -25.72 -21.60
N VAL A 629 20.68 -26.30 -22.12
CA VAL A 629 21.65 -27.05 -21.31
C VAL A 629 22.37 -26.13 -20.32
N GLU A 630 22.82 -24.95 -20.76
CA GLU A 630 23.46 -23.95 -19.88
C GLU A 630 22.51 -23.47 -18.75
N LEU A 631 21.20 -23.38 -19.03
CA LEU A 631 20.20 -23.08 -18.01
C LEU A 631 19.94 -24.27 -17.06
N GLU A 632 19.90 -25.50 -17.57
CA GLU A 632 19.72 -26.70 -16.74
C GLU A 632 20.92 -26.95 -15.81
N GLU A 633 22.14 -26.74 -16.29
CA GLU A 633 23.36 -26.83 -15.47
C GLU A 633 23.33 -25.79 -14.35
N TYR A 634 22.92 -24.55 -14.66
CA TYR A 634 22.77 -23.49 -13.66
C TYR A 634 21.72 -23.82 -12.59
N LEU A 635 20.59 -24.41 -12.98
CA LEU A 635 19.54 -24.81 -12.05
C LEU A 635 20.01 -25.95 -11.13
N LYS A 636 20.78 -26.91 -11.66
CA LYS A 636 21.35 -28.03 -10.91
C LYS A 636 22.42 -27.60 -9.91
N GLU A 637 23.26 -26.61 -10.25
CA GLU A 637 24.25 -26.06 -9.31
C GLU A 637 23.63 -25.36 -8.09
N LYS A 638 22.34 -25.05 -8.12
CA LYS A 638 21.63 -24.25 -7.11
C LYS A 638 20.74 -25.06 -6.15
N ASP A 639 20.67 -26.39 -6.32
CA ASP A 639 20.05 -27.35 -5.39
C ASP A 639 18.61 -26.98 -4.97
N ASN A 640 17.80 -26.51 -5.93
CA ASN A 640 16.42 -26.09 -5.72
C ASN A 640 15.46 -26.74 -6.73
N GLU A 641 15.05 -27.99 -6.43
CA GLU A 641 14.18 -28.82 -7.30
C GLU A 641 12.86 -28.14 -7.70
N LYS A 642 12.28 -27.32 -6.81
CA LYS A 642 11.00 -26.63 -7.08
C LYS A 642 11.18 -25.53 -8.13
N SER A 643 12.23 -24.71 -8.01
CA SER A 643 12.56 -23.65 -8.98
C SER A 643 12.92 -24.23 -10.34
N GLU A 644 13.63 -25.37 -10.37
CA GLU A 644 13.96 -26.08 -11.59
C GLU A 644 12.70 -26.55 -12.34
N THR A 645 11.74 -27.14 -11.61
CA THR A 645 10.49 -27.65 -12.19
C THR A 645 9.61 -26.52 -12.74
N GLU A 646 9.43 -25.43 -11.99
CA GLU A 646 8.65 -24.26 -12.43
C GLU A 646 9.29 -23.55 -13.65
N THR A 647 10.62 -23.47 -13.69
CA THR A 647 11.36 -22.86 -14.81
C THR A 647 11.25 -23.69 -16.07
N LYS A 648 11.38 -25.02 -15.98
CA LYS A 648 11.19 -25.94 -17.11
C LYS A 648 9.78 -25.84 -17.67
N GLN A 649 8.76 -25.84 -16.81
CA GLN A 649 7.37 -25.70 -17.22
C GLN A 649 7.12 -24.37 -17.94
N THR A 650 7.74 -23.28 -17.47
CA THR A 650 7.63 -21.95 -18.09
C THR A 650 8.18 -21.95 -19.51
N ILE A 651 9.32 -22.62 -19.75
CA ILE A 651 9.94 -22.71 -21.07
C ILE A 651 9.12 -23.61 -21.99
N GLU A 652 8.64 -24.75 -21.51
CA GLU A 652 7.77 -25.63 -22.29
C GLU A 652 6.47 -24.94 -22.73
N ASN A 653 5.84 -24.20 -21.81
CA ASN A 653 4.65 -23.42 -22.12
C ASN A 653 4.95 -22.34 -23.18
N TYR A 654 6.11 -21.69 -23.09
CA TYR A 654 6.54 -20.69 -24.06
C TYR A 654 6.77 -21.29 -25.46
N ILE A 655 7.36 -22.48 -25.55
CA ILE A 655 7.55 -23.22 -26.82
C ILE A 655 6.17 -23.57 -27.41
N LYS A 656 5.25 -24.11 -26.59
CA LYS A 656 3.89 -24.47 -27.04
C LYS A 656 3.12 -23.26 -27.57
N LEU A 657 3.21 -22.11 -26.88
CA LEU A 657 2.57 -20.87 -27.29
C LEU A 657 3.13 -20.35 -28.63
N ASN A 658 4.45 -20.35 -28.80
CA ASN A 658 5.08 -19.93 -30.06
C ASN A 658 4.73 -20.88 -31.20
N HIS A 659 4.72 -22.20 -30.95
CA HIS A 659 4.30 -23.20 -31.92
C HIS A 659 2.86 -22.95 -32.40
N GLN A 660 1.92 -22.78 -31.47
CA GLN A 660 0.52 -22.47 -31.82
C GLN A 660 0.41 -21.16 -32.62
N SER A 661 1.08 -20.10 -32.17
CA SER A 661 1.07 -18.79 -32.83
C SER A 661 1.57 -18.88 -34.28
N VAL A 662 2.71 -19.52 -34.52
CA VAL A 662 3.31 -19.66 -35.85
C VAL A 662 2.49 -20.60 -36.74
N SER A 663 2.02 -21.73 -36.19
CA SER A 663 1.16 -22.68 -36.91
C SER A 663 -0.15 -22.04 -37.36
N ASP A 664 -0.82 -21.28 -36.47
CA ASP A 664 -2.04 -20.56 -36.80
C ASP A 664 -1.81 -19.50 -37.87
N LYS A 665 -0.68 -18.79 -37.80
CA LYS A 665 -0.29 -17.76 -38.78
C LYS A 665 -0.08 -18.37 -40.17
N LEU A 666 0.68 -19.46 -40.27
CA LEU A 666 0.94 -20.17 -41.53
C LEU A 666 -0.33 -20.83 -42.09
N THR A 667 -1.17 -21.40 -41.24
CA THR A 667 -2.45 -22.03 -41.64
C THR A 667 -3.45 -20.99 -42.15
N ARG A 668 -3.53 -19.83 -41.50
CA ARG A 668 -4.34 -18.69 -41.99
C ARG A 668 -3.84 -18.18 -43.33
N MET A 669 -2.53 -18.05 -43.50
CA MET A 669 -1.93 -17.64 -44.77
C MET A 669 -2.24 -18.65 -45.90
N LEU A 670 -2.08 -19.96 -45.64
CA LEU A 670 -2.43 -21.01 -46.60
C LEU A 670 -3.91 -20.99 -46.98
N SER A 671 -4.77 -20.76 -45.99
CA SER A 671 -6.22 -20.65 -46.23
C SER A 671 -6.57 -19.44 -47.08
N ALA A 672 -5.83 -18.33 -46.97
CA ALA A 672 -6.04 -17.13 -47.80
C ALA A 672 -5.51 -17.29 -49.24
N ILE A 673 -4.53 -18.14 -49.47
CA ILE A 673 -3.89 -18.35 -50.79
C ILE A 673 -4.63 -19.41 -51.63
N ILE A 674 -5.32 -20.36 -51.00
CA ILE A 674 -5.96 -21.53 -51.64
C ILE A 674 -7.49 -21.36 -51.84
N ILE A 675 -8.07 -20.23 -51.41
CA ILE A 675 -9.42 -19.77 -51.82
C ILE A 675 -9.30 -19.08 -53.18
#